data_AF-A0A438IR60-F1
#
_entry.id   AF-A0A438IR60-F1
#
_cell.length_a   1.000
_cell.length_b   1.000
_cell.length_c   1.000
_cell.angle_alpha   90.00
_cell.angle_beta   90.00
_cell.angle_gamma   90.00
#
_symmetry.space_group_name_H-M   'P 1'
#
loop_
_entity.id
_entity.type
_entity.pdbx_description
1 polymer ?
#
loop_
_entity_poly.entity_id
_entity_poly.type
_entity_poly.pdbx_seq_one_letter_code
_entity_poly.pdbx_strand_id
1 'polypeptide(L)'
;MGLTLFHIPSCLIIEQCKFRILSLKPEQSMPIIRLLGYLIQSLPYPMLEHVSRLKEFLDYFTFMHGKIAICFVTALLPLIKFSRDLQDYTILVVRKAMFRREDTVRIAAINAIIDLVLAEKQSKRGGPYSFQDSSSQASSSQQAEIPCSLGAGLFQELSGLLQRCLCQQAKVKEIMYHGLVKLVLVDPLTAGPVLDFLLPHFLHFYREDADAQLGISCCVKSESGKVCIEEPLDCLLSSISWILLLQPPGKTDRPSDSSWACFGFSLSQENEAGKILSSESFTSALLKIRQCLRRGNMEDSVYLFVRSDIFGQTQDTVSRTSEDEKSRCCALILSGIVEVLLNTIATEMEKATDIEKVDLLKELIDFVNHYDFLKKSRSTSRQRNGIKRGNLRTAVHDIPDSTDLGHMTLSQARIPFLATSSIYQLLQTFLDLYNIDFSNGITTSQNCSQSSSGKTLVCTSKMISFVLNVSLHQIKSFTVLGKDDPLKTLIYGEIEMLGPPLLKLIWLLKSEPKLEADQKKKEGKGRKDVEDRKEHLHLALVCLKELIKICLQNPHQTSLLEDLVSLSTVEYPLRNVADVGSDDECEIASGTDDQNIKSKVLLIKRCVRPLFSELLGLSFLREVEILCDIVMMIGNKLPCKWRNFHGAWAVRICNTSGITNSKVAKNLVDLAICLSSPPDDLIVAQEMAKELLKVMGSESSNPLETSETYAIINHSTTSAVASSILEFIESVIVDMDWATAKLKTFSPVTLETASLDLNGGHAPALSLEETLYSRAEALVRVLSSFVLMNMKDPQAEHLLRLITRFYKHLARMSKLRIAPKGCRQLLPGLKFQKLVELTCRQLTVPLYSFVALMQRDQQENAKSRGLLSKIKRENRCIPDLIFQIEDYEKYLIQLSKATKVNLLRHAKRSTSRDFKILDHPRTNTGEEEPPNHNHSTAVQNETGQECEDNEGNGSERAPSPEPHSPLAAEDSESDGEDRDALPNPKRSKMSKVVQDSDDEA
;
A
#
# COMPACT_ATOMS: atom_id res chain seq x y z
N MET A 1 53.46 7.96 8.28
CA MET A 1 52.96 9.18 7.59
C MET A 1 51.69 8.96 6.76
N GLY A 2 51.02 7.79 6.82
CA GLY A 2 49.84 7.49 5.97
C GLY A 2 48.45 7.70 6.61
N LEU A 3 48.36 8.09 7.88
CA LEU A 3 47.08 8.23 8.61
C LEU A 3 46.46 9.64 8.53
N THR A 4 47.24 10.66 8.13
CA THR A 4 46.79 12.06 8.14
C THR A 4 45.92 12.47 6.94
N LEU A 5 45.98 11.73 5.81
CA LEU A 5 45.19 12.08 4.61
C LEU A 5 43.69 11.74 4.71
N PHE A 6 43.27 10.85 5.62
CA PHE A 6 41.85 10.51 5.82
C PHE A 6 41.13 11.36 6.88
N HIS A 7 41.86 12.14 7.67
CA HIS A 7 41.31 12.90 8.80
C HIS A 7 40.47 14.11 8.34
N ILE A 8 41.00 14.86 7.37
CA ILE A 8 40.35 16.04 6.78
C ILE A 8 39.02 15.70 6.07
N PRO A 9 38.91 14.67 5.20
CA PRO A 9 37.63 14.31 4.61
C PRO A 9 36.62 13.79 5.66
N SER A 10 37.06 13.01 6.65
CA SER A 10 36.18 12.52 7.73
C SER A 10 35.53 13.66 8.52
N CYS A 11 36.32 14.69 8.83
CA CYS A 11 35.86 15.94 9.43
C CYS A 11 34.75 16.61 8.61
N LEU A 12 34.95 16.75 7.29
CA LEU A 12 34.01 17.42 6.40
C LEU A 12 32.72 16.61 6.20
N ILE A 13 32.82 15.28 6.16
CA ILE A 13 31.68 14.37 6.01
C ILE A 13 30.71 14.51 7.19
N ILE A 14 31.19 14.57 8.43
CA ILE A 14 30.32 14.71 9.61
C ILE A 14 29.56 16.04 9.59
N GLU A 15 30.23 17.16 9.30
CA GLU A 15 29.56 18.46 9.20
C GLU A 15 28.56 18.53 8.03
N GLN A 16 28.88 17.91 6.88
CA GLN A 16 27.93 17.79 5.77
C GLN A 16 26.72 16.91 6.12
N CYS A 17 26.91 15.82 6.87
CA CYS A 17 25.82 15.02 7.41
C CYS A 17 24.93 15.84 8.36
N LYS A 18 25.54 16.53 9.34
CA LYS A 18 24.86 17.42 10.29
C LYS A 18 24.03 18.50 9.58
N PHE A 19 24.65 19.28 8.68
CA PHE A 19 23.96 20.32 7.93
C PHE A 19 22.77 19.79 7.10
N ARG A 20 22.97 18.67 6.40
CA ARG A 20 21.91 18.07 5.55
C ARG A 20 20.79 17.46 6.39
N ILE A 21 21.10 16.77 7.48
CA ILE A 21 20.08 16.15 8.35
C ILE A 21 19.20 17.23 9.01
N LEU A 22 19.78 18.37 9.40
CA LEU A 22 19.06 19.50 10.01
C LEU A 22 18.25 20.33 8.99
N SER A 23 18.68 20.37 7.72
CA SER A 23 18.05 21.22 6.68
C SER A 23 17.02 20.48 5.80
N LEU A 24 17.08 19.15 5.71
CA LEU A 24 16.23 18.35 4.81
C LEU A 24 15.00 17.76 5.51
N LYS A 25 14.01 17.35 4.71
CA LYS A 25 12.83 16.62 5.20
C LYS A 25 13.22 15.25 5.77
N PRO A 26 12.49 14.69 6.76
CA PRO A 26 12.84 13.41 7.40
C PRO A 26 13.07 12.23 6.43
N GLU A 27 12.29 12.15 5.36
CA GLU A 27 12.41 11.13 4.30
C GLU A 27 13.76 11.20 3.57
N GLN A 28 14.27 12.42 3.35
CA GLN A 28 15.53 12.69 2.67
C GLN A 28 16.74 12.61 3.62
N SER A 29 16.53 12.86 4.92
CA SER A 29 17.56 12.74 5.96
C SER A 29 17.85 11.29 6.38
N MET A 30 16.87 10.38 6.28
CA MET A 30 17.00 8.99 6.71
C MET A 30 18.17 8.22 6.04
N PRO A 31 18.42 8.31 4.71
CA PRO A 31 19.60 7.69 4.10
C PRO A 31 20.94 8.25 4.62
N ILE A 32 20.98 9.53 5.00
CA ILE A 32 22.18 10.21 5.49
C ILE A 32 22.52 9.74 6.91
N ILE A 33 21.51 9.53 7.76
CA ILE A 33 21.71 8.93 9.10
C ILE A 33 22.19 7.48 8.97
N ARG A 34 21.65 6.70 8.02
CA ARG A 34 22.12 5.33 7.76
C ARG A 34 23.57 5.30 7.30
N LEU A 35 23.99 6.26 6.45
CA LEU A 35 25.39 6.43 6.07
C LEU A 35 26.26 6.77 7.29
N LEU A 36 25.84 7.70 8.14
CA LEU A 36 26.57 8.05 9.38
C LEU A 36 26.69 6.84 10.33
N GLY A 37 25.62 6.09 10.55
CA GLY A 37 25.63 4.86 11.34
C GLY A 37 26.55 3.78 10.76
N TYR A 38 26.57 3.62 9.43
CA TYR A 38 27.48 2.70 8.75
C TYR A 38 28.96 3.12 8.89
N LEU A 39 29.26 4.41 8.76
CA LEU A 39 30.60 4.96 9.00
C LEU A 39 31.05 4.70 10.44
N ILE A 40 30.17 4.99 11.41
CA ILE A 40 30.41 4.74 12.84
C ILE A 40 30.64 3.25 13.13
N GLN A 41 29.82 2.36 12.56
CA GLN A 41 29.93 0.92 12.76
C GLN A 41 31.19 0.33 12.11
N SER A 42 31.59 0.85 10.96
CA SER A 42 32.76 0.35 10.19
C SER A 42 34.08 0.92 10.70
N LEU A 43 34.08 2.15 11.23
CA LEU A 43 35.28 2.89 11.65
C LEU A 43 35.11 3.51 13.05
N PRO A 44 34.89 2.72 14.12
CA PRO A 44 34.62 3.26 15.45
C PRO A 44 35.80 4.06 16.03
N TYR A 45 37.04 3.57 15.90
CA TYR A 45 38.20 4.24 16.50
C TYR A 45 38.50 5.63 15.92
N PRO A 46 38.56 5.85 14.58
CA PRO A 46 38.73 7.19 14.02
C PRO A 46 37.60 8.15 14.39
N MET A 47 36.37 7.65 14.56
CA MET A 47 35.22 8.48 14.94
C MET A 47 35.26 8.95 16.40
N LEU A 48 36.04 8.30 17.29
CA LEU A 48 36.21 8.75 18.68
C LEU A 48 36.91 10.12 18.75
N GLU A 49 37.81 10.43 17.83
CA GLU A 49 38.46 11.75 17.72
C GLU A 49 37.49 12.88 17.31
N HIS A 50 36.23 12.54 16.98
CA HIS A 50 35.19 13.48 16.57
C HIS A 50 34.00 13.54 17.54
N VAL A 51 34.12 12.93 18.73
CA VAL A 51 33.07 12.93 19.78
C VAL A 51 32.57 14.34 20.11
N SER A 52 33.44 15.35 20.14
CA SER A 52 33.06 16.74 20.41
C SER A 52 32.03 17.30 19.40
N ARG A 53 32.14 16.94 18.12
CA ARG A 53 31.18 17.35 17.07
C ARG A 53 29.90 16.53 17.09
N LEU A 54 29.99 15.25 17.49
CA LEU A 54 28.82 14.41 17.71
C LEU A 54 28.01 14.91 18.91
N LYS A 55 28.66 15.45 19.95
CA LYS A 55 28.02 16.16 21.06
C LYS A 55 27.33 17.45 20.62
N GLU A 56 28.01 18.29 19.84
CA GLU A 56 27.39 19.50 19.25
C GLU A 56 26.18 19.12 18.37
N PHE A 57 26.24 18.01 17.63
CA PHE A 57 25.11 17.53 16.85
C PHE A 57 23.97 17.00 17.75
N LEU A 58 24.27 16.40 18.89
CA LEU A 58 23.29 16.01 19.91
C LEU A 58 22.57 17.22 20.55
N ASP A 59 23.16 18.40 20.63
CA ASP A 59 22.45 19.60 21.14
C ASP A 59 21.19 19.93 20.31
N TYR A 60 21.18 19.58 19.02
CA TYR A 60 20.03 19.73 18.15
C TYR A 60 18.93 18.68 18.36
N PHE A 61 19.10 17.68 19.24
CA PHE A 61 18.16 16.56 19.45
C PHE A 61 16.71 17.02 19.66
N THR A 62 16.49 18.10 20.42
CA THR A 62 15.13 18.63 20.69
C THR A 62 14.51 19.42 19.54
N PHE A 63 15.31 19.80 18.54
CA PHE A 63 14.90 20.51 17.32
C PHE A 63 14.78 19.58 16.11
N MET A 64 15.40 18.40 16.15
CA MET A 64 15.24 17.35 15.14
C MET A 64 13.83 16.75 15.16
N HIS A 65 13.36 16.30 14.00
CA HIS A 65 12.16 15.47 13.93
C HIS A 65 12.33 14.18 14.74
N GLY A 66 11.35 13.77 15.56
CA GLY A 66 11.55 12.69 16.55
C GLY A 66 12.10 11.37 15.99
N LYS A 67 11.64 10.91 14.80
CA LYS A 67 12.20 9.72 14.14
C LYS A 67 13.69 9.84 13.78
N ILE A 68 14.12 11.06 13.42
CA ILE A 68 15.51 11.38 13.07
C ILE A 68 16.38 11.41 14.33
N ALA A 69 15.89 12.02 15.41
CA ALA A 69 16.56 12.05 16.72
C ALA A 69 16.79 10.64 17.28
N ILE A 70 15.79 9.74 17.18
CA ILE A 70 15.92 8.33 17.58
C ILE A 70 17.02 7.65 16.76
N CYS A 71 16.88 7.63 15.43
CA CYS A 71 17.85 6.95 14.55
C CYS A 71 19.27 7.51 14.67
N PHE A 72 19.43 8.79 15.02
CA PHE A 72 20.73 9.38 15.31
C PHE A 72 21.35 8.80 16.59
N VAL A 73 20.60 8.71 17.70
CA VAL A 73 21.09 8.03 18.91
C VAL A 73 21.39 6.55 18.65
N THR A 74 20.50 5.84 17.94
CA THR A 74 20.73 4.43 17.56
C THR A 74 22.03 4.28 16.74
N ALA A 75 22.34 5.23 15.86
CA ALA A 75 23.59 5.26 15.08
C ALA A 75 24.85 5.57 15.93
N LEU A 76 24.71 6.26 17.07
CA LEU A 76 25.81 6.52 18.02
C LEU A 76 26.10 5.36 18.98
N LEU A 77 25.17 4.40 19.16
CA LEU A 77 25.33 3.28 20.11
C LEU A 77 26.66 2.51 19.97
N PRO A 78 27.23 2.26 18.76
CA PRO A 78 28.53 1.61 18.65
C PRO A 78 29.70 2.42 19.26
N LEU A 79 29.66 3.75 19.23
CA LEU A 79 30.69 4.61 19.85
C LEU A 79 30.50 4.77 21.35
N ILE A 80 29.25 4.81 21.80
CA ILE A 80 28.89 4.92 23.22
C ILE A 80 29.50 3.77 24.03
N LYS A 81 29.63 2.58 23.44
CA LYS A 81 30.36 1.42 24.01
C LYS A 81 31.84 1.68 24.32
N PHE A 82 32.47 2.66 23.66
CA PHE A 82 33.89 3.01 23.81
C PHE A 82 34.11 4.37 24.49
N SER A 83 33.05 5.13 24.78
CA SER A 83 33.15 6.48 25.34
C SER A 83 32.02 6.77 26.34
N ARG A 84 32.33 6.63 27.65
CA ARG A 84 31.46 7.08 28.74
C ARG A 84 31.16 8.59 28.62
N ASP A 85 32.14 9.39 28.21
CA ASP A 85 31.98 10.83 27.99
C ASP A 85 30.90 11.18 26.92
N LEU A 86 30.74 10.35 25.89
CA LEU A 86 29.62 10.46 24.94
C LEU A 86 28.31 9.90 25.52
N GLN A 87 28.38 8.82 26.31
CA GLN A 87 27.23 8.23 27.01
C GLN A 87 26.57 9.25 27.96
N ASP A 88 27.34 9.83 28.88
CA ASP A 88 26.89 10.77 29.90
C ASP A 88 26.32 12.04 29.27
N TYR A 89 26.92 12.51 28.17
CA TYR A 89 26.39 13.64 27.41
C TYR A 89 25.07 13.31 26.70
N THR A 90 24.95 12.11 26.12
CA THR A 90 23.69 11.65 25.53
C THR A 90 22.61 11.54 26.60
N ILE A 91 22.92 10.99 27.78
CA ILE A 91 22.02 10.94 28.94
C ILE A 91 21.64 12.35 29.40
N LEU A 92 22.56 13.31 29.43
CA LEU A 92 22.27 14.70 29.79
C LEU A 92 21.30 15.37 28.80
N VAL A 93 21.53 15.22 27.50
CA VAL A 93 20.66 15.76 26.44
C VAL A 93 19.27 15.13 26.49
N VAL A 94 19.21 13.80 26.61
CA VAL A 94 17.96 13.04 26.70
C VAL A 94 17.21 13.35 28.00
N ARG A 95 17.92 13.51 29.12
CA ARG A 95 17.35 13.99 30.39
C ARG A 95 16.70 15.35 30.21
N LYS A 96 17.36 16.34 29.57
CA LYS A 96 16.76 17.65 29.25
C LYS A 96 15.52 17.49 28.35
N ALA A 97 15.58 16.63 27.34
CA ALA A 97 14.48 16.36 26.42
C ALA A 97 13.23 15.80 27.14
N MET A 98 13.39 15.00 28.20
CA MET A 98 12.28 14.49 29.02
C MET A 98 11.47 15.56 29.80
N PHE A 99 11.97 16.81 29.89
CA PHE A 99 11.25 17.95 30.50
C PHE A 99 10.65 18.92 29.46
N ARG A 100 10.81 18.65 28.16
CA ARG A 100 10.19 19.43 27.08
C ARG A 100 8.67 19.28 27.09
N ARG A 101 7.94 20.30 26.65
CA ARG A 101 6.47 20.26 26.57
C ARG A 101 6.02 19.36 25.42
N GLU A 102 6.80 19.33 24.35
CA GLU A 102 6.54 18.67 23.09
C GLU A 102 6.59 17.13 23.23
N ASP A 103 5.44 16.48 23.03
CA ASP A 103 5.27 15.02 23.18
C ASP A 103 6.20 14.23 22.26
N THR A 104 6.44 14.72 21.04
CA THR A 104 7.35 14.13 20.05
C THR A 104 8.80 14.08 20.53
N VAL A 105 9.24 15.07 21.29
CA VAL A 105 10.60 15.17 21.85
C VAL A 105 10.74 14.21 23.03
N ARG A 106 9.71 14.10 23.87
CA ARG A 106 9.67 13.13 24.99
C ARG A 106 9.58 11.68 24.48
N ILE A 107 8.83 11.44 23.41
CA ILE A 107 8.80 10.17 22.67
C ILE A 107 10.19 9.81 22.13
N ALA A 108 10.92 10.75 21.52
CA ALA A 108 12.28 10.50 21.07
C ALA A 108 13.23 10.20 22.24
N ALA A 109 13.09 10.94 23.34
CA ALA A 109 13.90 10.77 24.54
C ALA A 109 13.71 9.41 25.21
N ILE A 110 12.48 8.91 25.39
CA ILE A 110 12.27 7.57 25.99
C ILE A 110 12.82 6.44 25.09
N ASN A 111 12.68 6.55 23.77
CA ASN A 111 13.31 5.58 22.85
C ASN A 111 14.84 5.60 23.00
N ALA A 112 15.45 6.78 23.08
CA ALA A 112 16.89 6.92 23.32
C ALA A 112 17.34 6.32 24.67
N ILE A 113 16.56 6.49 25.75
CA ILE A 113 16.84 5.83 27.05
C ILE A 113 16.83 4.31 26.90
N ILE A 114 15.80 3.75 26.25
CA ILE A 114 15.67 2.30 26.06
C ILE A 114 16.82 1.76 25.19
N ASP A 115 17.14 2.41 24.07
CA ASP A 115 18.26 2.05 23.18
C ASP A 115 19.61 2.04 23.92
N LEU A 116 19.87 3.04 24.79
CA LEU A 116 21.08 3.11 25.62
C LEU A 116 21.18 1.93 26.61
N VAL A 117 20.08 1.62 27.32
CA VAL A 117 20.04 0.51 28.30
C VAL A 117 20.18 -0.85 27.60
N LEU A 118 19.56 -1.03 26.44
CA LEU A 118 19.72 -2.24 25.62
C LEU A 118 21.17 -2.42 25.14
N ALA A 119 21.82 -1.33 24.67
CA ALA A 119 23.19 -1.38 24.19
C ALA A 119 24.22 -1.71 25.30
N GLU A 120 23.98 -1.24 26.53
CA GLU A 120 24.79 -1.57 27.72
C GLU A 120 24.71 -3.06 28.06
N LYS A 121 23.51 -3.65 28.04
CA LYS A 121 23.33 -5.09 28.32
C LYS A 121 23.90 -5.98 27.22
N GLN A 122 23.77 -5.58 25.95
CA GLN A 122 24.35 -6.32 24.83
C GLN A 122 25.88 -6.35 24.84
N SER A 123 26.57 -5.32 25.34
CA SER A 123 28.05 -5.30 25.38
C SER A 123 28.62 -6.33 26.36
N LYS A 124 27.95 -6.55 27.49
CA LYS A 124 28.37 -7.49 28.55
C LYS A 124 28.29 -8.97 28.15
N ARG A 125 27.60 -9.30 27.05
CA ARG A 125 27.47 -10.67 26.53
C ARG A 125 28.68 -11.13 25.69
N GLY A 126 29.60 -10.22 25.37
CA GLY A 126 30.69 -10.43 24.40
C GLY A 126 32.12 -10.47 24.98
N GLY A 127 32.40 -11.33 25.96
CA GLY A 127 33.78 -11.68 26.34
C GLY A 127 34.05 -11.75 27.85
N PRO A 128 34.90 -12.69 28.35
CA PRO A 128 35.23 -12.81 29.78
C PRO A 128 36.16 -11.72 30.35
N TYR A 129 36.56 -10.72 29.56
CA TYR A 129 37.64 -9.78 29.90
C TYR A 129 37.24 -8.32 29.69
N SER A 130 36.45 -7.77 30.61
CA SER A 130 36.44 -6.32 30.80
C SER A 130 37.65 -5.95 31.67
N PHE A 131 38.72 -5.50 31.03
CA PHE A 131 39.90 -5.01 31.74
C PHE A 131 39.54 -3.73 32.52
N GLN A 132 39.44 -3.88 33.84
CA GLN A 132 39.84 -2.89 34.84
C GLN A 132 39.47 -1.43 34.50
N ASP A 133 38.19 -1.07 34.69
CA ASP A 133 37.70 0.31 34.69
C ASP A 133 38.54 1.16 35.67
N SER A 134 39.50 1.91 35.12
CA SER A 134 40.37 2.78 35.91
C SER A 134 39.66 4.11 36.16
N SER A 135 39.23 4.32 37.41
CA SER A 135 38.64 5.59 37.83
C SER A 135 39.66 6.74 37.71
N SER A 136 39.31 7.76 36.91
CA SER A 136 40.12 8.97 36.80
C SER A 136 39.95 9.83 38.05
N GLN A 137 40.94 9.83 38.94
CA GLN A 137 40.92 10.68 40.13
C GLN A 137 41.14 12.15 39.75
N ALA A 138 40.28 13.02 40.30
CA ALA A 138 40.65 14.41 40.58
C ALA A 138 41.06 14.51 42.05
N SER A 139 42.31 14.92 42.30
CA SER A 139 42.83 15.27 43.64
C SER A 139 42.10 16.54 44.14
N SER A 140 41.79 16.79 45.42
CA SER A 140 42.15 16.14 46.70
C SER A 140 41.17 16.63 47.79
N SER A 141 41.08 16.14 49.04
CA SER A 141 41.90 15.20 49.83
C SER A 141 41.10 14.63 51.03
N GLN A 142 41.75 13.80 51.87
CA GLN A 142 41.37 13.41 53.25
C GLN A 142 40.04 12.68 53.50
N GLN A 143 40.16 11.34 53.62
CA GLN A 143 39.37 10.40 54.45
C GLN A 143 37.83 10.32 54.23
N ALA A 144 37.20 9.14 54.13
CA ALA A 144 37.61 7.78 54.47
C ALA A 144 37.07 6.75 53.44
N GLU A 145 37.65 5.55 53.45
CA GLU A 145 37.35 4.48 52.48
C GLU A 145 35.96 3.87 52.71
N ILE A 146 35.05 4.09 51.77
CA ILE A 146 33.94 3.18 51.47
C ILE A 146 34.03 2.87 49.98
N PRO A 147 34.25 1.60 49.57
CA PRO A 147 34.22 1.25 48.15
C PRO A 147 32.78 1.40 47.64
N CYS A 148 32.55 2.40 46.79
CA CYS A 148 31.24 2.63 46.19
C CYS A 148 30.82 1.43 45.33
N SER A 149 29.79 0.74 45.81
CA SER A 149 29.00 -0.34 45.21
C SER A 149 29.48 -0.90 43.85
N LEU A 150 29.90 -2.16 43.90
CA LEU A 150 29.99 -3.08 42.77
C LEU A 150 28.69 -3.08 41.93
N GLY A 151 28.73 -2.50 40.72
CA GLY A 151 27.94 -2.99 39.58
C GLY A 151 26.45 -2.61 39.46
N ALA A 152 26.01 -1.41 39.85
CA ALA A 152 24.69 -0.93 39.43
C ALA A 152 24.63 -0.73 37.89
N GLY A 153 23.67 -1.37 37.22
CA GLY A 153 23.49 -1.25 35.75
C GLY A 153 22.74 0.03 35.35
N LEU A 154 22.85 0.44 34.09
CA LEU A 154 22.29 1.71 33.59
C LEU A 154 20.76 1.81 33.77
N PHE A 155 20.05 0.67 33.75
CA PHE A 155 18.62 0.60 34.10
C PHE A 155 18.34 1.16 35.50
N GLN A 156 19.17 0.83 36.49
CA GLN A 156 19.00 1.30 37.86
C GLN A 156 19.33 2.79 37.99
N GLU A 157 20.36 3.27 37.30
CA GLU A 157 20.74 4.69 37.28
C GLU A 157 19.66 5.56 36.61
N LEU A 158 19.07 5.10 35.51
CA LEU A 158 18.03 5.82 34.78
C LEU A 158 16.62 5.55 35.31
N SER A 159 16.47 4.71 36.35
CA SER A 159 15.16 4.35 36.95
C SER A 159 14.35 5.57 37.37
N GLY A 160 14.96 6.60 37.94
CA GLY A 160 14.28 7.86 38.30
C GLY A 160 13.78 8.67 37.10
N LEU A 161 14.42 8.54 35.92
CA LEU A 161 13.90 9.12 34.67
C LEU A 161 12.76 8.29 34.10
N LEU A 162 12.84 6.96 34.19
CA LEU A 162 11.76 6.04 33.81
C LEU A 162 10.52 6.22 34.71
N GLN A 163 10.71 6.43 36.01
CA GLN A 163 9.61 6.72 36.94
C GLN A 163 8.88 8.01 36.54
N ARG A 164 9.60 9.03 36.05
CA ARG A 164 8.99 10.24 35.50
C ARG A 164 8.13 9.96 34.26
N CYS A 165 8.46 8.96 33.43
CA CYS A 165 7.65 8.57 32.27
C CYS A 165 6.25 8.06 32.64
N LEU A 166 6.11 7.39 33.79
CA LEU A 166 4.81 6.91 34.31
C LEU A 166 3.82 8.05 34.58
N CYS A 167 4.33 9.27 34.80
CA CYS A 167 3.55 10.50 34.98
C CYS A 167 3.37 11.32 33.68
N GLN A 168 3.70 10.78 32.50
CA GLN A 168 3.55 11.45 31.20
C GLN A 168 2.38 10.87 30.39
N GLN A 169 2.14 11.36 29.16
CA GLN A 169 1.04 10.89 28.34
C GLN A 169 1.17 9.40 27.98
N ALA A 170 0.02 8.75 27.76
CA ALA A 170 -0.08 7.32 27.44
C ALA A 170 0.89 6.84 26.35
N LYS A 171 1.21 7.64 25.32
CA LYS A 171 2.16 7.21 24.28
C LYS A 171 3.61 7.08 24.76
N VAL A 172 4.03 7.87 25.75
CA VAL A 172 5.34 7.71 26.41
C VAL A 172 5.34 6.43 27.24
N LYS A 173 4.27 6.17 28.01
CA LYS A 173 4.10 4.94 28.81
C LYS A 173 4.10 3.69 27.94
N GLU A 174 3.34 3.69 26.84
CA GLU A 174 3.28 2.60 25.86
C GLU A 174 4.68 2.22 25.34
N ILE A 175 5.48 3.20 24.93
CA ILE A 175 6.85 2.97 24.45
C ILE A 175 7.74 2.44 25.56
N MET A 176 7.61 2.97 26.79
CA MET A 176 8.35 2.47 27.93
C MET A 176 7.99 1.00 28.23
N TYR A 177 6.71 0.64 28.29
CA TYR A 177 6.27 -0.73 28.55
C TYR A 177 6.79 -1.72 27.49
N HIS A 178 6.74 -1.35 26.21
CA HIS A 178 7.38 -2.15 25.16
C HIS A 178 8.91 -2.23 25.32
N GLY A 179 9.57 -1.13 25.69
CA GLY A 179 11.01 -1.09 25.94
C GLY A 179 11.48 -1.92 27.14
N LEU A 180 10.67 -2.02 28.19
CA LEU A 180 10.93 -2.89 29.35
C LEU A 180 10.86 -4.38 28.97
N VAL A 181 9.91 -4.78 28.11
CA VAL A 181 9.88 -6.15 27.56
C VAL A 181 11.11 -6.42 26.69
N LYS A 182 11.55 -5.45 25.86
CA LYS A 182 12.83 -5.57 25.10
C LYS A 182 14.03 -5.79 26.01
N LEU A 183 14.07 -5.11 27.17
CA LEU A 183 15.16 -5.24 28.13
C LEU A 183 15.24 -6.65 28.70
N VAL A 184 14.10 -7.22 29.13
CA VAL A 184 14.02 -8.58 29.65
C VAL A 184 14.34 -9.63 28.58
N LEU A 185 13.98 -9.40 27.31
CA LEU A 185 14.39 -10.27 26.19
C LEU A 185 15.89 -10.28 25.94
N VAL A 186 16.59 -9.16 26.18
CA VAL A 186 18.05 -9.04 26.02
C VAL A 186 18.81 -9.56 27.24
N ASP A 187 18.29 -9.31 28.44
CA ASP A 187 18.85 -9.75 29.73
C ASP A 187 17.73 -10.22 30.68
N PRO A 188 17.41 -11.53 30.68
CA PRO A 188 16.34 -12.09 31.50
C PRO A 188 16.50 -11.88 33.01
N LEU A 189 17.72 -11.60 33.49
CA LEU A 189 17.97 -11.30 34.91
C LEU A 189 17.33 -9.98 35.35
N THR A 190 16.98 -9.09 34.40
CA THR A 190 16.28 -7.83 34.70
C THR A 190 14.79 -8.02 35.00
N ALA A 191 14.21 -9.21 34.80
CA ALA A 191 12.77 -9.43 35.00
C ALA A 191 12.28 -9.04 36.40
N GLY A 192 12.97 -9.46 37.47
CA GLY A 192 12.62 -9.09 38.85
C GLY A 192 12.64 -7.58 39.08
N PRO A 193 13.79 -6.89 38.88
CA PRO A 193 13.88 -5.44 39.01
C PRO A 193 12.88 -4.63 38.16
N VAL A 194 12.50 -5.12 36.98
CA VAL A 194 11.47 -4.48 36.14
C VAL A 194 10.07 -4.66 36.72
N LEU A 195 9.74 -5.85 37.27
CA LEU A 195 8.47 -6.07 37.96
C LEU A 195 8.39 -5.24 39.26
N ASP A 196 9.47 -5.19 40.05
CA ASP A 196 9.55 -4.35 41.26
C ASP A 196 9.36 -2.86 40.93
N PHE A 197 9.89 -2.39 39.80
CA PHE A 197 9.68 -1.03 39.29
C PHE A 197 8.22 -0.75 38.86
N LEU A 198 7.54 -1.74 38.25
CA LEU A 198 6.15 -1.58 37.77
C LEU A 198 5.10 -1.76 38.87
N LEU A 199 5.39 -2.52 39.93
CA LEU A 199 4.41 -2.90 40.95
C LEU A 199 3.75 -1.70 41.67
N PRO A 200 4.47 -0.66 42.14
CA PRO A 200 3.84 0.49 42.79
C PRO A 200 2.89 1.26 41.87
N HIS A 201 3.18 1.30 40.55
CA HIS A 201 2.31 1.95 39.57
C HIS A 201 1.07 1.11 39.26
N PHE A 202 1.23 -0.21 39.12
CA PHE A 202 0.10 -1.12 38.91
C PHE A 202 -0.91 -1.10 40.07
N LEU A 203 -0.42 -1.06 41.32
CA LEU A 203 -1.27 -0.99 42.52
C LEU A 203 -2.11 0.29 42.63
N HIS A 204 -1.84 1.32 41.83
CA HIS A 204 -2.74 2.47 41.71
C HIS A 204 -4.05 2.13 40.98
N PHE A 205 -4.01 1.16 40.06
CA PHE A 205 -5.13 0.76 39.20
C PHE A 205 -5.76 -0.57 39.61
N TYR A 206 -5.19 -1.30 40.57
CA TYR A 206 -5.67 -2.61 41.04
C TYR A 206 -5.81 -2.61 42.56
N ARG A 207 -7.01 -2.99 43.06
CA ARG A 207 -7.26 -3.20 44.48
C ARG A 207 -7.55 -4.66 44.79
N GLU A 208 -6.87 -5.19 45.81
CA GLU A 208 -7.01 -6.56 46.28
C GLU A 208 -8.18 -6.74 47.28
N ASP A 209 -9.34 -6.21 46.91
CA ASP A 209 -10.61 -6.47 47.58
C ASP A 209 -11.23 -7.80 47.10
N ALA A 210 -12.29 -8.28 47.76
CA ALA A 210 -12.90 -9.60 47.51
C ALA A 210 -13.30 -9.86 46.05
N ASP A 211 -13.67 -8.81 45.29
CA ASP A 211 -14.10 -8.88 43.89
C ASP A 211 -13.00 -8.48 42.87
N ALA A 212 -11.80 -8.11 43.32
CA ALA A 212 -10.67 -7.65 42.51
C ALA A 212 -11.03 -6.50 41.53
N GLN A 213 -11.15 -5.29 42.06
CA GLN A 213 -11.58 -4.12 41.30
C GLN A 213 -10.44 -3.51 40.49
N LEU A 214 -10.66 -3.35 39.17
CA LEU A 214 -9.75 -2.70 38.24
C LEU A 214 -10.23 -1.26 37.94
N GLY A 215 -9.39 -0.27 38.25
CA GLY A 215 -9.66 1.17 38.11
C GLY A 215 -9.62 1.67 36.66
N ILE A 216 -10.47 1.12 35.79
CA ILE A 216 -10.51 1.47 34.36
C ILE A 216 -11.00 2.90 34.15
N SER A 217 -11.90 3.41 35.00
CA SER A 217 -12.32 4.82 34.99
C SER A 217 -11.14 5.78 35.22
N CYS A 218 -10.22 5.44 36.14
CA CYS A 218 -9.00 6.19 36.43
C CYS A 218 -8.02 6.24 35.25
N CYS A 219 -8.19 5.41 34.22
CA CYS A 219 -7.32 5.39 33.05
C CYS A 219 -7.68 6.45 31.98
N VAL A 220 -8.84 7.12 32.14
CA VAL A 220 -9.43 7.99 31.12
C VAL A 220 -9.75 9.37 31.69
N LYS A 221 -9.09 10.40 31.15
CA LYS A 221 -9.27 11.80 31.56
C LYS A 221 -10.18 12.55 30.58
N SER A 222 -10.85 13.59 31.05
CA SER A 222 -11.52 14.58 30.20
C SER A 222 -10.94 15.95 30.51
N GLU A 223 -10.30 16.56 29.53
CA GLU A 223 -9.73 17.92 29.62
C GLU A 223 -10.25 18.76 28.45
N SER A 224 -10.70 19.99 28.70
CA SER A 224 -11.18 20.92 27.67
C SER A 224 -12.30 20.38 26.75
N GLY A 225 -13.11 19.44 27.24
CA GLY A 225 -14.17 18.78 26.47
C GLY A 225 -13.69 17.70 25.50
N LYS A 226 -12.42 17.27 25.60
CA LYS A 226 -11.86 16.13 24.87
C LYS A 226 -11.52 15.01 25.86
N VAL A 227 -11.95 13.80 25.52
CA VAL A 227 -11.59 12.59 26.28
C VAL A 227 -10.27 12.02 25.76
N CYS A 228 -9.35 11.69 26.68
CA CYS A 228 -8.08 11.07 26.35
C CYS A 228 -7.76 9.90 27.29
N ILE A 229 -7.01 8.92 26.78
CA ILE A 229 -6.45 7.83 27.59
C ILE A 229 -5.18 8.36 28.25
N GLU A 230 -5.15 8.35 29.58
CA GLU A 230 -4.02 8.77 30.41
C GLU A 230 -3.12 7.57 30.77
N GLU A 231 -3.73 6.41 31.02
CA GLU A 231 -3.05 5.15 31.30
C GLU A 231 -3.46 4.07 30.27
N PRO A 232 -2.54 3.57 29.42
CA PRO A 232 -2.78 2.43 28.56
C PRO A 232 -2.62 1.13 29.38
N LEU A 233 -3.56 0.88 30.30
CA LEU A 233 -3.51 -0.22 31.26
C LEU A 233 -3.44 -1.61 30.60
N ASP A 234 -3.96 -1.74 29.39
CA ASP A 234 -3.82 -2.91 28.53
C ASP A 234 -2.38 -3.13 28.04
N CYS A 235 -1.62 -2.07 27.72
CA CYS A 235 -0.18 -2.17 27.47
C CYS A 235 0.62 -2.49 28.74
N LEU A 236 0.24 -1.93 29.90
CA LEU A 236 0.88 -2.26 31.18
C LEU A 236 0.71 -3.75 31.48
N LEU A 237 -0.53 -4.24 31.47
CA LEU A 237 -0.86 -5.66 31.68
C LEU A 237 -0.22 -6.58 30.62
N SER A 238 -0.17 -6.16 29.35
CA SER A 238 0.57 -6.88 28.31
C SER A 238 2.05 -6.99 28.65
N SER A 239 2.71 -5.91 29.09
CA SER A 239 4.13 -5.94 29.43
C SER A 239 4.41 -6.85 30.63
N ILE A 240 3.58 -6.81 31.67
CA ILE A 240 3.67 -7.70 32.83
C ILE A 240 3.47 -9.16 32.40
N SER A 241 2.42 -9.44 31.61
CA SER A 241 2.14 -10.78 31.10
C SER A 241 3.30 -11.33 30.26
N TRP A 242 3.90 -10.54 29.38
CA TRP A 242 5.07 -10.94 28.60
C TRP A 242 6.28 -11.21 29.49
N ILE A 243 6.55 -10.37 30.48
CA ILE A 243 7.69 -10.56 31.40
C ILE A 243 7.52 -11.84 32.23
N LEU A 244 6.30 -12.13 32.73
CA LEU A 244 6.01 -13.37 33.44
C LEU A 244 6.14 -14.61 32.54
N LEU A 245 5.65 -14.56 31.30
CA LEU A 245 5.81 -15.65 30.32
C LEU A 245 7.28 -15.92 29.94
N LEU A 246 8.15 -14.92 30.07
CA LEU A 246 9.59 -15.01 29.81
C LEU A 246 10.40 -15.50 31.03
N GLN A 247 9.80 -15.62 32.23
CA GLN A 247 10.51 -16.14 33.39
C GLN A 247 10.74 -17.66 33.25
N PRO A 248 11.94 -18.17 33.58
CA PRO A 248 12.23 -19.60 33.48
C PRO A 248 11.39 -20.39 34.50
N PRO A 249 10.72 -21.48 34.10
CA PRO A 249 9.94 -22.29 35.03
C PRO A 249 10.87 -23.00 36.03
N GLY A 250 10.71 -22.68 37.31
CA GLY A 250 11.17 -23.52 38.43
C GLY A 250 12.70 -23.64 38.61
N LYS A 251 13.32 -22.61 39.18
CA LYS A 251 14.45 -22.79 40.13
C LYS A 251 14.20 -22.07 41.44
N THR A 252 13.05 -22.35 42.03
CA THR A 252 12.82 -22.21 43.48
C THR A 252 13.68 -23.25 44.21
N ASP A 253 14.98 -22.97 44.36
CA ASP A 253 15.87 -23.61 45.35
C ASP A 253 17.26 -22.95 45.38
N ARG A 254 17.31 -21.73 45.91
CA ARG A 254 18.35 -21.23 46.84
C ARG A 254 18.05 -19.77 47.22
N PRO A 255 17.99 -19.41 48.51
CA PRO A 255 18.07 -18.02 48.90
C PRO A 255 19.50 -17.53 48.59
N SER A 256 19.64 -16.63 47.62
CA SER A 256 20.88 -15.89 47.44
C SER A 256 20.83 -14.64 48.32
N ASP A 257 21.51 -14.70 49.47
CA ASP A 257 21.63 -13.60 50.44
C ASP A 257 22.22 -12.35 49.76
N SER A 258 21.34 -11.49 49.29
CA SER A 258 21.67 -10.14 48.81
C SER A 258 20.42 -9.25 48.86
N SER A 259 19.89 -9.08 50.07
CA SER A 259 18.91 -8.02 50.36
C SER A 259 19.51 -6.66 50.01
N TRP A 260 19.14 -6.12 48.85
CA TRP A 260 19.50 -4.76 48.45
C TRP A 260 18.42 -3.80 48.93
N ALA A 261 18.60 -3.31 50.16
CA ALA A 261 17.85 -2.18 50.67
C ALA A 261 18.32 -0.89 49.99
N CYS A 262 17.52 -0.31 49.08
CA CYS A 262 17.46 1.15 48.93
C CYS A 262 16.21 1.64 48.17
N PHE A 263 15.24 2.16 48.92
CA PHE A 263 14.76 3.52 48.71
C PHE A 263 14.40 4.11 50.07
N GLY A 264 15.19 5.08 50.53
CA GLY A 264 14.91 5.78 51.77
C GLY A 264 13.79 6.80 51.57
N PHE A 265 12.61 6.54 52.15
CA PHE A 265 11.88 7.46 53.04
C PHE A 265 10.54 6.84 53.47
N SER A 266 10.59 5.92 54.45
CA SER A 266 9.46 5.56 55.31
C SER A 266 9.97 5.28 56.72
N LEU A 267 9.66 6.18 57.66
CA LEU A 267 9.93 5.97 59.10
C LEU A 267 8.85 5.07 59.71
N SER A 268 8.98 3.77 59.50
CA SER A 268 8.42 2.72 60.37
C SER A 268 9.06 1.37 60.04
N GLN A 269 10.13 1.03 60.75
CA GLN A 269 10.60 -0.36 60.80
C GLN A 269 9.62 -1.16 61.65
N GLU A 270 8.95 -2.15 61.06
CA GLU A 270 8.54 -3.40 61.71
C GLU A 270 8.01 -4.38 60.64
N ASN A 271 8.18 -5.70 60.88
CA ASN A 271 7.80 -6.82 60.02
C ASN A 271 8.58 -7.00 58.69
N GLU A 272 9.82 -7.50 58.79
CA GLU A 272 10.58 -8.05 57.65
C GLU A 272 10.37 -9.58 57.49
N ALA A 273 9.16 -10.06 57.73
CA ALA A 273 8.77 -11.47 57.59
C ALA A 273 7.68 -11.60 56.50
N GLY A 274 8.06 -12.08 55.31
CA GLY A 274 7.11 -12.39 54.23
C GLY A 274 7.00 -11.36 53.11
N LYS A 275 8.11 -10.87 52.54
CA LYS A 275 8.07 -10.20 51.23
C LYS A 275 7.70 -11.21 50.14
N ILE A 276 6.43 -11.18 49.73
CA ILE A 276 5.93 -11.85 48.52
C ILE A 276 6.72 -11.31 47.32
N LEU A 277 7.17 -12.19 46.42
CA LEU A 277 7.90 -11.75 45.22
C LEU A 277 6.94 -10.97 44.30
N SER A 278 7.42 -9.89 43.66
CA SER A 278 6.57 -9.09 42.77
C SER A 278 5.94 -9.92 41.64
N SER A 279 6.63 -10.94 41.14
CA SER A 279 6.10 -11.92 40.18
C SER A 279 4.91 -12.73 40.72
N GLU A 280 4.92 -13.13 41.99
CA GLU A 280 3.81 -13.84 42.65
C GLU A 280 2.60 -12.92 42.82
N SER A 281 2.84 -11.68 43.26
CA SER A 281 1.81 -10.63 43.38
C SER A 281 1.13 -10.34 42.03
N PHE A 282 1.90 -10.19 40.95
CA PHE A 282 1.34 -9.99 39.60
C PHE A 282 0.61 -11.23 39.07
N THR A 283 1.11 -12.43 39.34
CA THR A 283 0.45 -13.68 38.93
C THR A 283 -0.90 -13.85 39.65
N SER A 284 -0.94 -13.61 40.96
CA SER A 284 -2.17 -13.56 41.76
C SER A 284 -3.17 -12.52 41.21
N ALA A 285 -2.69 -11.30 40.92
CA ALA A 285 -3.53 -10.24 40.39
C ALA A 285 -4.11 -10.57 39.01
N LEU A 286 -3.30 -11.11 38.07
CA LEU A 286 -3.77 -11.53 36.75
C LEU A 286 -4.82 -12.65 36.83
N LEU A 287 -4.63 -13.63 37.70
CA LEU A 287 -5.61 -14.70 37.93
C LEU A 287 -6.92 -14.14 38.52
N LYS A 288 -6.84 -13.20 39.47
CA LYS A 288 -8.01 -12.53 40.04
C LYS A 288 -8.76 -11.67 39.01
N ILE A 289 -8.05 -10.91 38.17
CA ILE A 289 -8.63 -10.14 37.06
C ILE A 289 -9.33 -11.07 36.06
N ARG A 290 -8.69 -12.18 35.67
CA ARG A 290 -9.28 -13.21 34.78
C ARG A 290 -10.57 -13.78 35.37
N GLN A 291 -10.58 -14.15 36.64
CA GLN A 291 -11.79 -14.63 37.32
C GLN A 291 -12.90 -13.57 37.44
N CYS A 292 -12.55 -12.31 37.73
CA CYS A 292 -13.50 -11.20 37.83
C CYS A 292 -14.22 -10.96 36.48
N LEU A 293 -13.45 -10.84 35.40
CA LEU A 293 -13.98 -10.67 34.03
C LEU A 293 -14.77 -11.89 33.52
N ARG A 294 -14.59 -13.07 34.13
CA ARG A 294 -15.37 -14.28 33.84
C ARG A 294 -16.67 -14.38 34.64
N ARG A 295 -16.72 -13.83 35.86
CA ARG A 295 -17.90 -13.88 36.74
C ARG A 295 -18.92 -12.76 36.51
N GLY A 296 -18.50 -11.58 36.05
CA GLY A 296 -19.39 -10.44 35.85
C GLY A 296 -20.22 -10.51 34.56
N ASN A 297 -21.53 -10.29 34.65
CA ASN A 297 -22.37 -9.99 33.48
C ASN A 297 -21.85 -8.70 32.82
N MET A 298 -21.39 -8.75 31.57
CA MET A 298 -20.72 -7.60 30.93
C MET A 298 -21.55 -6.31 30.83
N GLU A 299 -22.89 -6.39 30.80
CA GLU A 299 -23.74 -5.20 30.89
C GLU A 299 -23.55 -4.52 32.25
N ASP A 300 -23.55 -5.27 33.36
CA ASP A 300 -23.21 -4.73 34.67
C ASP A 300 -21.73 -4.34 34.75
N SER A 301 -20.78 -5.15 34.27
CA SER A 301 -19.33 -4.86 34.35
C SER A 301 -18.98 -3.53 33.67
N VAL A 302 -19.39 -3.32 32.42
CA VAL A 302 -19.09 -2.08 31.70
C VAL A 302 -19.82 -0.88 32.33
N TYR A 303 -21.02 -1.07 32.87
CA TYR A 303 -21.76 0.00 33.56
C TYR A 303 -21.16 0.34 34.93
N LEU A 304 -20.69 -0.66 35.68
CA LEU A 304 -20.07 -0.54 36.99
C LEU A 304 -18.70 0.16 36.88
N PHE A 305 -17.84 -0.30 35.95
CA PHE A 305 -16.51 0.30 35.70
C PHE A 305 -16.55 1.69 35.05
N VAL A 306 -17.69 2.13 34.50
CA VAL A 306 -17.87 3.47 33.92
C VAL A 306 -18.60 4.43 34.88
N ARG A 307 -19.41 3.92 35.82
CA ARG A 307 -20.32 4.75 36.64
C ARG A 307 -19.93 4.87 38.12
N SER A 308 -18.96 4.10 38.61
CA SER A 308 -18.54 4.08 40.03
C SER A 308 -18.12 5.44 40.59
N ASP A 309 -17.59 6.36 39.77
CA ASP A 309 -17.09 7.66 40.23
C ASP A 309 -18.16 8.79 40.26
N ILE A 310 -19.38 8.55 39.76
CA ILE A 310 -20.38 9.63 39.56
C ILE A 310 -21.11 10.03 40.85
N PHE A 311 -21.13 9.19 41.89
CA PHE A 311 -21.78 9.54 43.18
C PHE A 311 -20.93 10.40 44.12
N GLY A 312 -19.67 10.72 43.74
CA GLY A 312 -18.73 11.47 44.59
C GLY A 312 -18.61 12.98 44.29
N GLN A 313 -19.11 13.47 43.14
CA GLN A 313 -19.01 14.89 42.79
C GLN A 313 -20.37 15.48 42.39
N THR A 314 -20.67 16.62 42.99
CA THR A 314 -21.91 17.38 42.81
C THR A 314 -22.13 17.83 41.37
N GLN A 315 -23.41 18.04 41.04
CA GLN A 315 -23.90 18.45 39.72
C GLN A 315 -23.06 19.54 39.05
N ASP A 316 -22.50 19.22 37.89
CA ASP A 316 -22.26 20.19 36.82
C ASP A 316 -22.42 19.52 35.45
N THR A 317 -22.80 20.29 34.44
CA THR A 317 -23.30 19.79 33.15
C THR A 317 -22.25 19.11 32.27
N VAL A 318 -22.00 17.82 32.50
CA VAL A 318 -21.27 16.97 31.54
C VAL A 318 -22.16 16.71 30.32
N SER A 319 -21.65 17.02 29.12
CA SER A 319 -22.37 16.72 27.89
C SER A 319 -22.40 15.22 27.62
N ARG A 320 -23.56 14.69 27.18
CA ARG A 320 -23.76 13.27 26.80
C ARG A 320 -22.68 12.73 25.86
N THR A 321 -22.10 13.59 25.02
CA THR A 321 -21.02 13.25 24.10
C THR A 321 -19.71 12.88 24.81
N SER A 322 -19.37 13.55 25.92
CA SER A 322 -18.15 13.22 26.69
C SER A 322 -18.29 11.92 27.47
N GLU A 323 -19.50 11.56 27.91
CA GLU A 323 -19.79 10.29 28.59
C GLU A 323 -19.70 9.10 27.62
N ASP A 324 -20.31 9.23 26.42
CA ASP A 324 -20.18 8.28 25.31
C ASP A 324 -18.70 8.07 24.91
N GLU A 325 -17.90 9.13 24.88
CA GLU A 325 -16.46 9.05 24.56
C GLU A 325 -15.63 8.37 25.66
N LYS A 326 -15.90 8.66 26.94
CA LYS A 326 -15.28 7.93 28.07
C LYS A 326 -15.58 6.44 27.99
N SER A 327 -16.85 6.08 27.78
CA SER A 327 -17.28 4.67 27.65
C SER A 327 -16.55 3.95 26.51
N ARG A 328 -16.35 4.60 25.36
CA ARG A 328 -15.54 4.05 24.24
C ARG A 328 -14.07 3.86 24.62
N CYS A 329 -13.47 4.78 25.37
CA CYS A 329 -12.09 4.65 25.86
C CYS A 329 -11.94 3.49 26.87
N CYS A 330 -12.89 3.33 27.79
CA CYS A 330 -12.92 2.19 28.72
C CYS A 330 -13.09 0.85 27.94
N ALA A 331 -13.99 0.81 26.94
CA ALA A 331 -14.20 -0.36 26.09
C ALA A 331 -12.97 -0.69 25.21
N LEU A 332 -12.18 0.32 24.80
CA LEU A 332 -10.89 0.12 24.12
C LEU A 332 -9.88 -0.59 25.02
N ILE A 333 -9.70 -0.10 26.24
CA ILE A 333 -8.77 -0.67 27.23
C ILE A 333 -9.22 -2.09 27.60
N LEU A 334 -10.50 -2.29 27.95
CA LEU A 334 -11.05 -3.63 28.24
C LEU A 334 -10.86 -4.62 27.08
N SER A 335 -11.04 -4.18 25.83
CA SER A 335 -10.80 -5.00 24.64
C SER A 335 -9.34 -5.46 24.55
N GLY A 336 -8.38 -4.59 24.91
CA GLY A 336 -6.95 -4.93 24.98
C GLY A 336 -6.61 -5.88 26.14
N ILE A 337 -7.22 -5.68 27.31
CA ILE A 337 -7.05 -6.59 28.46
C ILE A 337 -7.58 -8.00 28.12
N VAL A 338 -8.73 -8.10 27.45
CA VAL A 338 -9.25 -9.39 26.96
C VAL A 338 -8.30 -10.04 25.95
N GLU A 339 -7.66 -9.27 25.05
CA GLU A 339 -6.62 -9.81 24.15
C GLU A 339 -5.39 -10.35 24.92
N VAL A 340 -4.92 -9.66 25.97
CA VAL A 340 -3.82 -10.14 26.83
C VAL A 340 -4.20 -11.45 27.53
N LEU A 341 -5.41 -11.54 28.10
CA LEU A 341 -5.89 -12.77 28.74
C LEU A 341 -6.08 -13.92 27.74
N LEU A 342 -6.56 -13.65 26.53
CA LEU A 342 -6.67 -14.64 25.45
C LEU A 342 -5.31 -15.16 25.00
N ASN A 343 -4.27 -14.31 24.98
CA ASN A 343 -2.89 -14.75 24.76
C ASN A 343 -2.43 -15.72 25.87
N THR A 344 -2.66 -15.37 27.13
CA THR A 344 -2.32 -16.23 28.28
C THR A 344 -3.03 -17.59 28.21
N ILE A 345 -4.35 -17.60 27.98
CA ILE A 345 -5.16 -18.83 27.81
C ILE A 345 -4.59 -19.68 26.67
N ALA A 346 -4.27 -19.10 25.51
CA ALA A 346 -3.70 -19.85 24.39
C ALA A 346 -2.33 -20.47 24.72
N THR A 347 -1.46 -19.75 25.46
CA THR A 347 -0.17 -20.31 25.93
C THR A 347 -0.29 -21.36 27.02
N GLU A 348 -1.38 -21.36 27.80
CA GLU A 348 -1.73 -22.44 28.73
C GLU A 348 -2.25 -23.66 27.97
N MET A 349 -3.12 -23.48 26.98
CA MET A 349 -3.67 -24.57 26.16
C MET A 349 -2.60 -25.36 25.40
N GLU A 350 -1.52 -24.71 24.98
CA GLU A 350 -0.35 -25.35 24.36
C GLU A 350 0.38 -26.32 25.31
N LYS A 351 0.30 -26.08 26.63
CA LYS A 351 0.99 -26.87 27.67
C LYS A 351 0.06 -27.82 28.44
N ALA A 352 -1.25 -27.65 28.31
CA ALA A 352 -2.28 -28.33 29.07
C ALA A 352 -2.47 -29.80 28.67
N THR A 353 -2.93 -30.62 29.61
CA THR A 353 -3.44 -31.97 29.34
C THR A 353 -4.82 -31.92 28.67
N ASP A 354 -5.24 -33.01 28.01
CA ASP A 354 -6.50 -33.02 27.24
C ASP A 354 -7.76 -32.77 28.07
N ILE A 355 -7.72 -33.01 29.38
CA ILE A 355 -8.82 -32.68 30.31
C ILE A 355 -8.84 -31.16 30.57
N GLU A 356 -7.70 -30.57 30.89
CA GLU A 356 -7.55 -29.13 31.15
C GLU A 356 -7.88 -28.29 29.91
N LYS A 357 -7.52 -28.78 28.71
CA LYS A 357 -7.89 -28.14 27.43
C LYS A 357 -9.40 -27.92 27.30
N VAL A 358 -10.24 -28.83 27.77
CA VAL A 358 -11.71 -28.69 27.66
C VAL A 358 -12.24 -27.52 28.50
N ASP A 359 -11.67 -27.28 29.69
CA ASP A 359 -12.09 -26.17 30.55
C ASP A 359 -11.50 -24.83 30.11
N LEU A 360 -10.26 -24.82 29.61
CA LEU A 360 -9.66 -23.67 28.95
C LEU A 360 -10.43 -23.26 27.68
N LEU A 361 -10.94 -24.23 26.92
CA LEU A 361 -11.74 -23.99 25.71
C LEU A 361 -13.11 -23.35 26.04
N LYS A 362 -13.76 -23.74 27.15
CA LYS A 362 -14.96 -23.05 27.65
C LYS A 362 -14.64 -21.59 28.05
N GLU A 363 -13.53 -21.37 28.74
CA GLU A 363 -13.09 -20.04 29.14
C GLU A 363 -12.73 -19.15 27.92
N LEU A 364 -12.07 -19.73 26.92
CA LEU A 364 -11.81 -19.10 25.63
C LEU A 364 -13.11 -18.66 24.93
N ILE A 365 -14.14 -19.51 24.95
CA ILE A 365 -15.50 -19.19 24.46
C ILE A 365 -16.08 -17.97 25.19
N ASP A 366 -15.98 -17.93 26.51
CA ASP A 366 -16.50 -16.80 27.30
C ASP A 366 -15.79 -15.50 26.91
N PHE A 367 -14.44 -15.50 26.89
CA PHE A 367 -13.65 -14.31 26.55
C PHE A 367 -13.81 -13.82 25.09
N VAL A 368 -14.00 -14.72 24.12
CA VAL A 368 -14.29 -14.29 22.73
C VAL A 368 -15.71 -13.70 22.59
N ASN A 369 -16.68 -14.19 23.36
CA ASN A 369 -18.00 -13.55 23.44
C ASN A 369 -17.92 -12.15 24.07
N HIS A 370 -17.11 -11.99 25.12
CA HIS A 370 -16.81 -10.69 25.73
C HIS A 370 -16.14 -9.73 24.74
N TYR A 371 -15.16 -10.20 23.96
CA TYR A 371 -14.52 -9.40 22.92
C TYR A 371 -15.50 -8.92 21.84
N ASP A 372 -16.37 -9.81 21.34
CA ASP A 372 -17.43 -9.49 20.37
C ASP A 372 -18.42 -8.42 20.91
N PHE A 373 -18.77 -8.49 22.20
CA PHE A 373 -19.60 -7.47 22.87
C PHE A 373 -18.89 -6.10 22.92
N LEU A 374 -17.63 -6.05 23.34
CA LEU A 374 -16.81 -4.83 23.40
C LEU A 374 -16.55 -4.24 22.00
N LYS A 375 -16.38 -5.09 20.97
CA LYS A 375 -16.28 -4.66 19.57
C LYS A 375 -17.58 -3.99 19.08
N LYS A 376 -18.74 -4.46 19.53
CA LYS A 376 -20.05 -3.88 19.20
C LYS A 376 -20.30 -2.55 19.91
N SER A 377 -20.00 -2.43 21.21
CA SER A 377 -20.17 -1.17 21.94
C SER A 377 -19.35 -0.01 21.35
N ARG A 378 -18.17 -0.32 20.76
CA ARG A 378 -17.34 0.65 20.03
C ARG A 378 -18.00 1.23 18.76
N SER A 379 -19.02 0.59 18.18
CA SER A 379 -19.58 0.96 16.86
C SER A 379 -21.02 1.51 16.86
N THR A 380 -21.82 1.26 17.89
CA THR A 380 -23.28 1.51 17.89
C THR A 380 -23.73 2.98 17.99
N SER A 381 -22.86 3.92 18.35
CA SER A 381 -23.24 5.33 18.58
C SER A 381 -23.39 6.18 17.29
N ARG A 382 -22.83 5.74 16.14
CA ARG A 382 -22.96 6.48 14.85
C ARG A 382 -24.37 6.47 14.23
N GLN A 383 -25.28 5.59 14.67
CA GLN A 383 -26.60 5.40 14.04
C GLN A 383 -27.78 6.13 14.71
N ARG A 384 -27.58 6.83 15.84
CA ARG A 384 -28.71 7.35 16.63
C ARG A 384 -29.24 8.72 16.17
N ASN A 385 -28.53 9.41 15.28
CA ASN A 385 -28.96 10.68 14.66
C ASN A 385 -29.21 10.48 13.15
N GLY A 386 -30.48 10.38 12.74
CA GLY A 386 -30.87 10.34 11.32
C GLY A 386 -31.94 9.30 11.01
N ILE A 387 -33.21 9.71 11.04
CA ILE A 387 -34.35 8.87 10.64
C ILE A 387 -34.46 8.83 9.10
N LYS A 388 -34.81 7.64 8.57
CA LYS A 388 -35.17 7.27 7.17
C LYS A 388 -34.04 6.92 6.17
N ARG A 389 -33.80 5.60 6.12
CA ARG A 389 -33.94 4.73 4.92
C ARG A 389 -32.94 4.91 3.75
N GLY A 390 -31.95 4.02 3.69
CA GLY A 390 -31.18 3.71 2.49
C GLY A 390 -30.20 2.56 2.73
N ASN A 391 -30.41 1.42 2.06
CA ASN A 391 -29.44 0.32 2.09
C ASN A 391 -28.19 0.74 1.31
N LEU A 392 -27.05 0.93 1.99
CA LEU A 392 -25.75 0.99 1.32
C LEU A 392 -24.84 -0.08 1.92
N ARG A 393 -24.38 -0.98 1.03
CA ARG A 393 -23.43 -2.05 1.36
C ARG A 393 -22.08 -1.43 1.72
N THR A 394 -21.39 -2.03 2.68
CA THR A 394 -20.02 -1.65 3.07
C THR A 394 -19.06 -1.93 1.92
N ALA A 395 -18.83 -0.93 1.05
CA ALA A 395 -17.79 -1.00 0.04
C ALA A 395 -16.43 -0.77 0.73
N VAL A 396 -15.63 -1.82 0.83
CA VAL A 396 -14.23 -1.72 1.27
C VAL A 396 -13.39 -1.29 0.07
N HIS A 397 -13.37 0.02 -0.18
CA HIS A 397 -12.37 0.68 -1.02
C HIS A 397 -12.04 2.05 -0.43
N ASP A 398 -10.77 2.43 -0.58
CA ASP A 398 -10.17 3.75 -0.37
C ASP A 398 -10.10 4.28 1.07
N ILE A 399 -8.93 4.07 1.68
CA ILE A 399 -8.41 4.89 2.79
C ILE A 399 -7.86 6.18 2.16
N PRO A 400 -8.31 7.39 2.55
CA PRO A 400 -7.67 8.62 2.14
C PRO A 400 -6.34 8.82 2.89
N ASP A 401 -5.30 9.21 2.15
CA ASP A 401 -4.02 9.63 2.71
C ASP A 401 -4.14 10.88 3.61
N SER A 402 -3.10 11.07 4.43
CA SER A 402 -2.95 12.13 5.42
C SER A 402 -3.54 13.50 5.08
N THR A 403 -4.33 14.07 6.00
CA THR A 403 -4.03 15.32 6.77
C THR A 403 -5.10 15.54 7.86
N ASP A 404 -4.69 16.07 9.02
CA ASP A 404 -5.51 16.62 10.13
C ASP A 404 -6.63 15.79 10.79
N LEU A 405 -6.26 14.98 11.80
CA LEU A 405 -7.05 14.79 13.03
C LEU A 405 -6.21 14.15 14.16
N GLY A 406 -5.34 14.95 14.78
CA GLY A 406 -4.57 14.52 15.95
C GLY A 406 -5.45 14.24 17.19
N HIS A 407 -5.00 13.31 18.03
CA HIS A 407 -5.56 12.92 19.35
C HIS A 407 -6.64 11.81 19.42
N MET A 408 -7.02 11.15 18.33
CA MET A 408 -7.76 9.85 18.37
C MET A 408 -7.00 8.70 17.68
N THR A 409 -5.67 8.83 17.58
CA THR A 409 -4.79 7.95 16.77
C THR A 409 -4.20 6.75 17.52
N LEU A 410 -4.82 6.30 18.62
CA LEU A 410 -4.35 5.13 19.41
C LEU A 410 -4.65 3.77 18.76
N SER A 411 -5.51 3.71 17.74
CA SER A 411 -6.10 2.44 17.26
C SER A 411 -5.61 1.92 15.91
N GLN A 412 -4.62 2.55 15.25
CA GLN A 412 -4.30 2.25 13.83
C GLN A 412 -2.85 1.79 13.57
N ALA A 413 -2.00 1.78 14.60
CA ALA A 413 -0.62 1.28 14.52
C ALA A 413 -0.12 0.82 15.91
N ARG A 414 -0.88 -0.03 16.59
CA ARG A 414 -0.49 -0.63 17.88
C ARG A 414 0.09 -2.03 17.64
N ILE A 415 1.09 -2.40 18.44
CA ILE A 415 1.64 -3.76 18.41
C ILE A 415 0.55 -4.73 18.92
N PRO A 416 0.29 -5.88 18.26
CA PRO A 416 -0.66 -6.88 18.73
C PRO A 416 -0.30 -7.43 20.11
N PHE A 417 -1.32 -7.74 20.92
CA PHE A 417 -1.12 -8.37 22.23
C PHE A 417 -1.04 -9.90 22.18
N LEU A 418 -1.60 -10.54 21.14
CA LEU A 418 -1.45 -11.98 20.91
C LEU A 418 -0.18 -12.29 20.11
N ALA A 419 0.54 -13.34 20.49
CA ALA A 419 1.59 -13.91 19.65
C ALA A 419 1.01 -14.72 18.48
N THR A 420 1.80 -14.83 17.41
CA THR A 420 1.52 -15.72 16.28
C THR A 420 1.34 -17.17 16.73
N SER A 421 2.14 -17.68 17.67
CA SER A 421 1.97 -19.03 18.24
C SER A 421 0.60 -19.20 18.90
N SER A 422 0.16 -18.22 19.69
CA SER A 422 -1.17 -18.21 20.28
C SER A 422 -2.27 -18.22 19.22
N ILE A 423 -2.15 -17.39 18.17
CA ILE A 423 -3.11 -17.36 17.05
C ILE A 423 -3.12 -18.70 16.29
N TYR A 424 -1.96 -19.34 16.12
CA TYR A 424 -1.83 -20.67 15.52
C TYR A 424 -2.53 -21.75 16.36
N GLN A 425 -2.27 -21.80 17.67
CA GLN A 425 -2.92 -22.75 18.59
C GLN A 425 -4.44 -22.56 18.64
N LEU A 426 -4.90 -21.31 18.61
CA LEU A 426 -6.32 -20.98 18.46
C LEU A 426 -6.88 -21.54 17.14
N LEU A 427 -6.27 -21.22 16.00
CA LEU A 427 -6.68 -21.76 14.69
C LEU A 427 -6.76 -23.29 14.69
N GLN A 428 -5.73 -23.97 15.22
CA GLN A 428 -5.68 -25.44 15.27
C GLN A 428 -6.81 -26.01 16.13
N THR A 429 -7.01 -25.49 17.35
CA THR A 429 -8.12 -25.88 18.23
C THR A 429 -9.48 -25.71 17.54
N PHE A 430 -9.68 -24.65 16.74
CA PHE A 430 -10.92 -24.46 15.98
C PHE A 430 -11.10 -25.41 14.81
N LEU A 431 -10.03 -25.80 14.11
CA LEU A 431 -10.09 -26.83 13.08
C LEU A 431 -10.51 -28.17 13.69
N ASP A 432 -9.94 -28.53 14.85
CA ASP A 432 -10.26 -29.77 15.55
C ASP A 432 -11.70 -29.79 16.07
N LEU A 433 -12.17 -28.70 16.68
CA LEU A 433 -13.58 -28.49 17.05
C LEU A 433 -14.54 -28.65 15.86
N TYR A 434 -14.24 -28.00 14.73
CA TYR A 434 -15.09 -28.02 13.54
C TYR A 434 -15.18 -29.42 12.92
N ASN A 435 -14.09 -30.17 12.92
CA ASN A 435 -14.06 -31.57 12.46
C ASN A 435 -14.89 -32.50 13.37
N ILE A 436 -14.88 -32.26 14.69
CA ILE A 436 -15.70 -33.02 15.65
C ILE A 436 -17.20 -32.72 15.43
N ASP A 437 -17.59 -31.46 15.29
CA ASP A 437 -18.98 -31.08 15.00
C ASP A 437 -19.46 -31.65 13.64
N PHE A 438 -18.58 -31.69 12.63
CA PHE A 438 -18.89 -32.28 11.31
C PHE A 438 -19.08 -33.80 11.36
N SER A 439 -18.25 -34.52 12.13
CA SER A 439 -18.38 -35.99 12.26
C SER A 439 -19.59 -36.40 13.08
N ASN A 440 -19.90 -35.68 14.17
CA ASN A 440 -21.12 -35.92 14.96
C ASN A 440 -22.40 -35.65 14.16
N GLY A 441 -22.39 -34.70 13.22
CA GLY A 441 -23.51 -34.47 12.30
C GLY A 441 -23.83 -35.65 11.37
N ILE A 442 -22.88 -36.57 11.15
CA ILE A 442 -23.06 -37.77 10.31
C ILE A 442 -23.55 -38.96 11.15
N THR A 443 -23.22 -39.01 12.45
CA THR A 443 -23.53 -40.15 13.33
C THR A 443 -24.79 -39.98 14.19
N THR A 444 -25.27 -38.76 14.44
CA THR A 444 -26.46 -38.51 15.30
C THR A 444 -27.76 -38.31 14.52
N SER A 445 -28.18 -39.30 13.72
CA SER A 445 -29.55 -39.35 13.16
C SER A 445 -30.56 -40.08 14.06
N GLN A 446 -30.13 -40.68 15.18
CA GLN A 446 -31.01 -41.33 16.15
C GLN A 446 -30.71 -40.93 17.60
N ASN A 447 -31.70 -40.27 18.21
CA ASN A 447 -32.00 -40.19 19.66
C ASN A 447 -31.00 -39.47 20.60
N CYS A 448 -31.11 -38.14 20.74
CA CYS A 448 -31.40 -37.47 22.03
C CYS A 448 -31.60 -35.93 21.93
N SER A 449 -32.49 -35.40 22.78
CA SER A 449 -32.67 -33.99 23.22
C SER A 449 -32.32 -32.82 22.26
N GLN A 450 -33.35 -32.29 21.59
CA GLN A 450 -33.28 -31.06 20.79
C GLN A 450 -33.10 -29.78 21.65
N SER A 451 -31.89 -29.24 21.81
CA SER A 451 -31.68 -27.79 22.11
C SER A 451 -30.27 -27.21 21.91
N SER A 452 -29.21 -28.03 21.93
CA SER A 452 -27.81 -27.55 22.04
C SER A 452 -27.19 -27.02 20.73
N SER A 453 -27.32 -27.77 19.63
CA SER A 453 -26.68 -27.49 18.31
C SER A 453 -26.77 -26.03 17.85
N GLY A 454 -27.92 -25.38 18.08
CA GLY A 454 -28.17 -24.01 17.64
C GLY A 454 -27.44 -22.90 18.41
N LYS A 455 -26.79 -23.21 19.54
CA LYS A 455 -25.92 -22.32 20.33
C LYS A 455 -24.45 -22.53 19.97
N THR A 456 -24.01 -23.78 19.83
CA THR A 456 -22.62 -24.14 19.45
C THR A 456 -22.22 -23.46 18.14
N LEU A 457 -23.02 -23.62 17.07
CA LEU A 457 -22.74 -23.04 15.75
C LEU A 457 -22.56 -21.50 15.77
N VAL A 458 -23.35 -20.78 16.58
CA VAL A 458 -23.25 -19.32 16.73
C VAL A 458 -21.96 -18.93 17.45
N CYS A 459 -21.49 -19.76 18.38
CA CYS A 459 -20.20 -19.59 19.02
C CYS A 459 -19.04 -19.83 18.04
N THR A 460 -19.10 -20.92 17.26
CA THR A 460 -18.10 -21.25 16.24
C THR A 460 -17.97 -20.15 15.18
N SER A 461 -19.09 -19.57 14.74
CA SER A 461 -19.11 -18.40 13.84
C SER A 461 -18.37 -17.19 14.43
N LYS A 462 -18.66 -16.82 15.68
CA LYS A 462 -17.94 -15.72 16.37
C LYS A 462 -16.44 -16.02 16.54
N MET A 463 -16.08 -17.25 16.86
CA MET A 463 -14.68 -17.69 16.99
C MET A 463 -13.90 -17.51 15.70
N ILE A 464 -14.45 -18.02 14.59
CA ILE A 464 -13.85 -17.87 13.26
C ILE A 464 -13.70 -16.38 12.91
N SER A 465 -14.73 -15.56 13.17
CA SER A 465 -14.65 -14.11 12.98
C SER A 465 -13.53 -13.48 13.81
N PHE A 466 -13.44 -13.80 15.11
CA PHE A 466 -12.41 -13.29 16.02
C PHE A 466 -11.00 -13.63 15.53
N VAL A 467 -10.72 -14.92 15.33
CA VAL A 467 -9.39 -15.39 14.95
C VAL A 467 -8.96 -14.87 13.58
N LEU A 468 -9.86 -14.84 12.60
CA LEU A 468 -9.54 -14.26 11.29
C LEU A 468 -9.27 -12.74 11.36
N ASN A 469 -9.99 -11.99 12.20
CA ASN A 469 -9.71 -10.57 12.41
C ASN A 469 -8.34 -10.36 13.08
N VAL A 470 -7.99 -11.17 14.09
CA VAL A 470 -6.69 -11.08 14.78
C VAL A 470 -5.56 -11.51 13.85
N SER A 471 -5.69 -12.61 13.10
CA SER A 471 -4.75 -13.02 12.05
C SER A 471 -4.51 -11.91 11.03
N LEU A 472 -5.56 -11.25 10.54
CA LEU A 472 -5.40 -10.14 9.59
C LEU A 472 -4.65 -8.95 10.20
N HIS A 473 -4.91 -8.65 11.49
CA HIS A 473 -4.20 -7.60 12.22
C HIS A 473 -2.72 -7.96 12.41
N GLN A 474 -2.41 -9.20 12.80
CA GLN A 474 -1.04 -9.74 12.95
C GLN A 474 -0.26 -9.65 11.63
N ILE A 475 -0.86 -10.12 10.53
CA ILE A 475 -0.26 -10.10 9.19
C ILE A 475 0.02 -8.66 8.74
N LYS A 476 -0.95 -7.74 8.90
CA LYS A 476 -0.76 -6.34 8.50
C LYS A 476 0.27 -5.58 9.35
N SER A 477 0.39 -5.91 10.63
CA SER A 477 1.31 -5.23 11.56
C SER A 477 2.75 -5.76 11.50
N PHE A 478 2.99 -6.94 10.90
CA PHE A 478 4.32 -7.54 10.74
C PHE A 478 5.38 -6.63 10.09
N THR A 479 4.97 -5.71 9.22
CA THR A 479 5.87 -4.76 8.53
C THR A 479 6.22 -3.51 9.36
N VAL A 480 5.55 -3.30 10.50
CA VAL A 480 5.74 -2.11 11.36
C VAL A 480 7.04 -2.16 12.15
N LEU A 481 7.48 -3.34 12.59
CA LEU A 481 8.73 -3.53 13.33
C LEU A 481 9.92 -3.79 12.39
N GLY A 482 11.08 -3.20 12.72
CA GLY A 482 12.35 -3.46 12.05
C GLY A 482 12.78 -4.93 12.14
N LYS A 483 13.65 -5.37 11.22
CA LYS A 483 14.06 -6.80 11.14
C LYS A 483 14.76 -7.28 12.42
N ASP A 484 15.52 -6.41 13.07
CA ASP A 484 16.37 -6.73 14.23
C ASP A 484 15.72 -6.37 15.58
N ASP A 485 14.42 -6.05 15.61
CA ASP A 485 13.70 -5.71 16.85
C ASP A 485 13.35 -6.99 17.64
N PRO A 486 13.80 -7.17 18.90
CA PRO A 486 13.54 -8.40 19.65
C PRO A 486 12.05 -8.65 19.94
N LEU A 487 11.20 -7.62 19.96
CA LEU A 487 9.74 -7.82 20.04
C LEU A 487 9.18 -8.48 18.78
N LYS A 488 9.86 -8.34 17.64
CA LYS A 488 9.42 -8.96 16.40
C LYS A 488 9.47 -10.48 16.50
N THR A 489 10.56 -11.01 17.02
CA THR A 489 10.73 -12.45 17.28
C THR A 489 9.74 -12.95 18.33
N LEU A 490 9.55 -12.22 19.44
CA LEU A 490 8.63 -12.62 20.51
C LEU A 490 7.16 -12.70 20.03
N ILE A 491 6.68 -11.65 19.37
CA ILE A 491 5.24 -11.49 19.08
C ILE A 491 4.88 -12.13 17.73
N TYR A 492 5.69 -11.92 16.70
CA TYR A 492 5.35 -12.41 15.36
C TYR A 492 5.97 -13.76 15.03
N GLY A 493 7.13 -14.10 15.61
CA GLY A 493 7.85 -15.35 15.37
C GLY A 493 7.93 -15.72 13.89
N GLU A 494 7.70 -16.99 13.60
CA GLU A 494 7.50 -17.50 12.24
C GLU A 494 6.05 -17.28 11.80
N ILE A 495 5.75 -16.08 11.29
CA ILE A 495 4.39 -15.71 10.83
C ILE A 495 3.83 -16.63 9.73
N GLU A 496 4.72 -17.33 9.02
CA GLU A 496 4.42 -18.33 8.01
C GLU A 496 3.57 -19.49 8.56
N MET A 497 3.73 -19.86 9.84
CA MET A 497 2.98 -20.94 10.49
C MET A 497 1.44 -20.76 10.42
N LEU A 498 0.95 -19.53 10.20
CA LEU A 498 -0.48 -19.25 10.02
C LEU A 498 -1.03 -19.73 8.67
N GLY A 499 -0.21 -19.90 7.64
CA GLY A 499 -0.67 -20.24 6.29
C GLY A 499 -1.35 -21.62 6.21
N PRO A 500 -0.71 -22.70 6.67
CA PRO A 500 -1.28 -24.04 6.66
C PRO A 500 -2.68 -24.15 7.29
N PRO A 501 -2.93 -23.68 8.53
CA PRO A 501 -4.29 -23.74 9.10
C PRO A 501 -5.28 -22.76 8.45
N LEU A 502 -4.84 -21.60 7.94
CA LEU A 502 -5.71 -20.72 7.16
C LEU A 502 -6.18 -21.40 5.87
N LEU A 503 -5.31 -22.14 5.18
CA LEU A 503 -5.67 -22.89 3.98
C LEU A 503 -6.68 -24.01 4.29
N LYS A 504 -6.46 -24.80 5.36
CA LYS A 504 -7.44 -25.80 5.82
C LYS A 504 -8.80 -25.18 6.13
N LEU A 505 -8.80 -24.04 6.82
CA LEU A 505 -10.02 -23.29 7.14
C LEU A 505 -10.74 -22.81 5.87
N ILE A 506 -10.01 -22.37 4.83
CA ILE A 506 -10.60 -22.00 3.52
C ILE A 506 -11.31 -23.21 2.88
N TRP A 507 -10.70 -24.39 2.88
CA TRP A 507 -11.32 -25.61 2.34
C TRP A 507 -12.57 -26.04 3.13
N LEU A 508 -12.51 -26.01 4.46
CA LEU A 508 -13.65 -26.28 5.34
C LEU A 508 -14.78 -25.25 5.18
N LEU A 509 -14.45 -23.96 5.09
CA LEU A 509 -15.41 -22.87 4.84
C LEU A 509 -15.98 -22.87 3.41
N LYS A 510 -15.52 -23.77 2.54
CA LYS A 510 -15.98 -23.90 1.15
C LYS A 510 -16.87 -25.11 0.89
N SER A 511 -16.74 -26.19 1.68
CA SER A 511 -17.52 -27.43 1.50
C SER A 511 -18.96 -27.31 2.02
N GLU A 512 -19.98 -27.27 1.16
CA GLU A 512 -21.39 -27.22 1.63
C GLU A 512 -21.73 -28.40 2.56
N PRO A 513 -22.36 -28.16 3.73
CA PRO A 513 -22.95 -29.25 4.50
C PRO A 513 -24.07 -29.86 3.66
N LYS A 514 -23.97 -31.16 3.37
CA LYS A 514 -25.00 -31.92 2.66
C LYS A 514 -26.24 -32.05 3.55
N LEU A 515 -27.09 -31.03 3.54
CA LEU A 515 -28.45 -31.13 4.04
C LEU A 515 -29.28 -31.89 3.01
N GLU A 516 -29.42 -33.20 3.22
CA GLU A 516 -30.45 -33.96 2.53
C GLU A 516 -31.83 -33.36 2.80
N ALA A 517 -32.74 -33.55 1.83
CA ALA A 517 -33.94 -32.74 1.73
C ALA A 517 -34.95 -33.07 2.84
N ASP A 518 -35.06 -32.17 3.83
CA ASP A 518 -36.29 -32.06 4.62
C ASP A 518 -36.67 -30.58 4.83
N GLN A 519 -37.78 -30.17 4.21
CA GLN A 519 -38.18 -28.77 4.10
C GLN A 519 -39.15 -28.33 5.20
N LYS A 520 -39.31 -27.00 5.32
CA LYS A 520 -40.41 -26.28 6.02
C LYS A 520 -40.33 -26.15 7.55
N LYS A 521 -39.29 -25.45 8.04
CA LYS A 521 -39.45 -24.43 9.13
C LYS A 521 -38.24 -23.51 9.48
N LYS A 522 -37.14 -23.48 8.71
CA LYS A 522 -35.87 -22.79 9.12
C LYS A 522 -35.28 -21.73 8.17
N GLU A 523 -36.00 -21.27 7.15
CA GLU A 523 -35.47 -20.38 6.09
C GLU A 523 -34.79 -19.09 6.60
N GLY A 524 -35.32 -18.48 7.66
CA GLY A 524 -34.77 -17.23 8.20
C GLY A 524 -33.40 -17.35 8.88
N LYS A 525 -33.05 -18.53 9.46
CA LYS A 525 -31.77 -18.71 10.17
C LYS A 525 -30.67 -19.23 9.23
N GLY A 526 -31.00 -20.11 8.29
CA GLY A 526 -30.02 -20.65 7.33
C GLY A 526 -29.45 -19.59 6.38
N ARG A 527 -30.25 -18.61 5.94
CA ARG A 527 -29.78 -17.56 5.03
C ARG A 527 -28.72 -16.64 5.65
N LYS A 528 -28.78 -16.42 6.97
CA LYS A 528 -27.75 -15.65 7.67
C LYS A 528 -26.45 -16.44 7.80
N ASP A 529 -26.55 -17.72 8.17
CA ASP A 529 -25.42 -18.63 8.34
C ASP A 529 -24.56 -18.75 7.06
N VAL A 530 -25.21 -18.79 5.89
CA VAL A 530 -24.54 -18.80 4.58
C VAL A 530 -23.81 -17.48 4.26
N GLU A 531 -24.36 -16.31 4.62
CA GLU A 531 -23.65 -15.03 4.41
C GLU A 531 -22.53 -14.85 5.43
N ASP A 532 -22.75 -15.15 6.72
CA ASP A 532 -21.71 -15.15 7.75
C ASP A 532 -20.53 -16.07 7.32
N ARG A 533 -20.83 -17.28 6.80
CA ARG A 533 -19.83 -18.20 6.23
C ARG A 533 -19.07 -17.60 5.05
N LYS A 534 -19.75 -16.89 4.14
CA LYS A 534 -19.13 -16.22 3.00
C LYS A 534 -18.20 -15.08 3.43
N GLU A 535 -18.60 -14.31 4.45
CA GLU A 535 -17.74 -13.28 5.06
C GLU A 535 -16.48 -13.90 5.70
N HIS A 536 -16.60 -15.05 6.38
CA HIS A 536 -15.44 -15.78 6.90
C HIS A 536 -14.51 -16.30 5.79
N LEU A 537 -15.05 -16.90 4.73
CA LEU A 537 -14.28 -17.39 3.59
C LEU A 537 -13.52 -16.24 2.90
N HIS A 538 -14.19 -15.12 2.69
CA HIS A 538 -13.59 -13.89 2.16
C HIS A 538 -12.44 -13.39 3.05
N LEU A 539 -12.68 -13.29 4.37
CA LEU A 539 -11.66 -12.80 5.31
C LEU A 539 -10.46 -13.74 5.41
N ALA A 540 -10.66 -15.06 5.37
CA ALA A 540 -9.60 -16.06 5.34
C ALA A 540 -8.74 -15.95 4.07
N LEU A 541 -9.37 -15.78 2.90
CA LEU A 541 -8.66 -15.53 1.63
C LEU A 541 -7.86 -14.22 1.65
N VAL A 542 -8.38 -13.15 2.27
CA VAL A 542 -7.64 -11.89 2.46
C VAL A 542 -6.42 -12.09 3.38
N CYS A 543 -6.54 -12.88 4.46
CA CYS A 543 -5.41 -13.23 5.32
C CYS A 543 -4.33 -13.98 4.52
N LEU A 544 -4.73 -15.02 3.78
CA LEU A 544 -3.80 -15.80 2.96
C LEU A 544 -3.10 -14.95 1.88
N LYS A 545 -3.84 -14.04 1.21
CA LYS A 545 -3.28 -13.09 0.23
C LYS A 545 -2.20 -12.19 0.85
N GLU A 546 -2.49 -11.56 1.98
CA GLU A 546 -1.53 -10.66 2.63
C GLU A 546 -0.34 -11.42 3.24
N LEU A 547 -0.52 -12.69 3.66
CA LEU A 547 0.59 -13.54 4.10
C LEU A 547 1.52 -13.93 2.93
N ILE A 548 0.97 -14.40 1.80
CA ILE A 548 1.75 -14.70 0.58
C ILE A 548 2.53 -13.46 0.11
N LYS A 549 1.91 -12.27 0.19
CA LYS A 549 2.54 -10.97 -0.15
C LYS A 549 3.78 -10.68 0.71
N ILE A 550 3.77 -11.01 2.00
CA ILE A 550 4.94 -10.86 2.89
C ILE A 550 6.06 -11.81 2.48
N CYS A 551 5.76 -13.07 2.18
CA CYS A 551 6.76 -14.05 1.71
C CYS A 551 7.35 -13.64 0.36
N LEU A 552 6.54 -13.15 -0.58
CA LEU A 552 7.02 -12.65 -1.88
C LEU A 552 7.88 -11.37 -1.79
N GLN A 553 7.90 -10.69 -0.62
CA GLN A 553 8.81 -9.57 -0.33
C GLN A 553 10.13 -10.01 0.31
N ASN A 554 10.20 -11.20 0.92
CA ASN A 554 11.41 -11.72 1.57
C ASN A 554 11.90 -13.00 0.84
N PRO A 555 12.85 -12.89 -0.12
CA PRO A 555 13.22 -14.01 -0.99
C PRO A 555 13.88 -15.21 -0.30
N HIS A 556 14.29 -15.06 0.97
CA HIS A 556 14.86 -16.13 1.80
C HIS A 556 13.80 -16.94 2.58
N GLN A 557 12.51 -16.59 2.46
CA GLN A 557 11.40 -17.24 3.15
C GLN A 557 10.53 -18.01 2.14
N THR A 558 10.90 -19.27 1.86
CA THR A 558 10.17 -20.16 0.94
C THR A 558 9.35 -21.24 1.64
N SER A 559 9.62 -21.49 2.92
CA SER A 559 8.96 -22.47 3.80
C SER A 559 7.44 -22.46 3.65
N LEU A 560 6.79 -21.30 3.79
CA LEU A 560 5.34 -21.18 3.62
C LEU A 560 4.82 -21.75 2.30
N LEU A 561 5.49 -21.46 1.19
CA LEU A 561 5.02 -21.89 -0.13
C LEU A 561 5.15 -23.40 -0.29
N GLU A 562 6.15 -24.00 0.34
CA GLU A 562 6.40 -25.44 0.37
C GLU A 562 5.36 -26.17 1.26
N ASP A 563 5.02 -25.60 2.42
CA ASP A 563 4.00 -26.14 3.33
C ASP A 563 2.59 -26.08 2.71
N LEU A 564 2.22 -24.94 2.10
CA LEU A 564 0.93 -24.77 1.42
C LEU A 564 0.79 -25.72 0.22
N VAL A 565 1.86 -25.95 -0.54
CA VAL A 565 1.87 -26.95 -1.63
C VAL A 565 1.75 -28.36 -1.07
N SER A 566 2.42 -28.68 0.03
CA SER A 566 2.41 -30.01 0.63
C SER A 566 1.00 -30.39 1.11
N LEU A 567 0.30 -29.51 1.84
CA LEU A 567 -1.09 -29.74 2.24
C LEU A 567 -2.04 -30.05 1.06
N SER A 568 -1.88 -29.34 -0.06
CA SER A 568 -2.71 -29.54 -1.25
C SER A 568 -2.59 -30.94 -1.88
N THR A 569 -1.53 -31.69 -1.55
CA THR A 569 -1.36 -33.09 -2.03
C THR A 569 -1.98 -34.14 -1.13
N VAL A 570 -2.30 -33.82 0.14
CA VAL A 570 -2.69 -34.81 1.16
C VAL A 570 -4.20 -34.88 1.35
N GLU A 571 -4.91 -33.75 1.31
CA GLU A 571 -6.33 -33.71 1.72
C GLU A 571 -7.34 -33.92 0.57
N TYR A 572 -6.94 -33.79 -0.69
CA TYR A 572 -7.86 -33.87 -1.84
C TYR A 572 -7.26 -34.62 -3.05
N PRO A 573 -7.56 -35.92 -3.23
CA PRO A 573 -7.37 -36.60 -4.51
C PRO A 573 -8.27 -35.94 -5.56
N LEU A 574 -7.65 -35.31 -6.55
CA LEU A 574 -8.34 -34.52 -7.59
C LEU A 574 -9.39 -35.40 -8.30
N ARG A 575 -10.68 -35.11 -8.13
CA ARG A 575 -11.74 -35.82 -8.87
C ARG A 575 -11.69 -35.37 -10.32
N ASN A 576 -11.17 -36.22 -11.19
CA ASN A 576 -10.98 -36.02 -12.63
C ASN A 576 -12.10 -35.19 -13.31
N VAL A 577 -11.85 -33.89 -13.45
CA VAL A 577 -12.42 -33.07 -14.52
C VAL A 577 -11.39 -33.09 -15.63
N ALA A 578 -11.80 -33.49 -16.84
CA ALA A 578 -10.87 -33.77 -17.94
C ALA A 578 -10.21 -32.49 -18.50
N ASP A 579 -9.05 -32.10 -17.95
CA ASP A 579 -8.13 -31.15 -18.59
C ASP A 579 -7.05 -31.94 -19.33
N VAL A 580 -7.21 -32.06 -20.66
CA VAL A 580 -6.42 -32.94 -21.57
C VAL A 580 -5.03 -32.32 -21.87
N GLY A 581 -4.39 -31.80 -20.84
CA GLY A 581 -3.03 -31.27 -20.84
C GLY A 581 -2.39 -31.21 -19.44
N SER A 582 -3.02 -31.82 -18.43
CA SER A 582 -2.66 -31.65 -17.02
C SER A 582 -1.28 -32.21 -16.62
N ASP A 583 -0.81 -33.31 -17.19
CA ASP A 583 0.31 -34.03 -16.57
C ASP A 583 1.70 -33.47 -16.93
N ASP A 584 1.95 -33.14 -18.21
CA ASP A 584 3.22 -32.58 -18.72
C ASP A 584 3.73 -31.41 -17.85
N GLU A 585 2.86 -30.47 -17.50
CA GLU A 585 3.24 -29.23 -16.81
C GLU A 585 3.80 -29.50 -15.40
N CYS A 586 3.36 -30.61 -14.76
CA CYS A 586 3.82 -31.02 -13.44
C CYS A 586 5.23 -31.61 -13.50
N GLU A 587 5.51 -32.39 -14.54
CA GLU A 587 6.83 -32.95 -14.82
C GLU A 587 7.83 -31.86 -15.22
N ILE A 588 7.45 -30.94 -16.10
CA ILE A 588 8.32 -29.82 -16.48
C ILE A 588 8.65 -28.93 -15.26
N ALA A 589 7.73 -28.79 -14.31
CA ALA A 589 7.96 -28.03 -13.06
C ALA A 589 8.80 -28.82 -12.04
N SER A 590 8.75 -30.15 -12.09
CA SER A 590 9.55 -31.00 -11.20
C SER A 590 11.04 -30.96 -11.54
N GLY A 591 11.38 -30.84 -12.83
CA GLY A 591 12.74 -30.71 -13.38
C GLY A 591 13.32 -29.28 -13.43
N THR A 592 12.93 -28.40 -12.50
CA THR A 592 13.55 -27.08 -12.32
C THR A 592 14.36 -27.06 -11.02
N ASP A 593 15.64 -26.68 -11.09
CA ASP A 593 16.56 -26.69 -9.94
C ASP A 593 16.22 -25.63 -8.87
N ASP A 594 15.52 -24.57 -9.24
CA ASP A 594 15.07 -23.52 -8.32
C ASP A 594 13.75 -23.93 -7.60
N GLN A 595 13.91 -24.38 -6.36
CA GLN A 595 12.82 -24.75 -5.45
C GLN A 595 11.81 -23.61 -5.22
N ASN A 596 12.24 -22.35 -5.21
CA ASN A 596 11.36 -21.19 -5.00
C ASN A 596 10.43 -20.98 -6.21
N ILE A 597 10.96 -21.12 -7.42
CA ILE A 597 10.15 -21.11 -8.66
C ILE A 597 9.18 -22.29 -8.68
N LYS A 598 9.66 -23.50 -8.35
CA LYS A 598 8.85 -24.72 -8.28
C LYS A 598 7.68 -24.59 -7.31
N SER A 599 7.90 -24.12 -6.09
CA SER A 599 6.84 -23.92 -5.09
C SER A 599 5.80 -22.87 -5.54
N LYS A 600 6.21 -21.77 -6.18
CA LYS A 600 5.28 -20.77 -6.73
C LYS A 600 4.37 -21.35 -7.84
N VAL A 601 4.94 -22.09 -8.79
CA VAL A 601 4.20 -22.73 -9.89
C VAL A 601 3.23 -23.78 -9.34
N LEU A 602 3.70 -24.64 -8.43
CA LEU A 602 2.88 -25.67 -7.80
C LEU A 602 1.78 -25.07 -6.91
N LEU A 603 2.02 -23.94 -6.23
CA LEU A 603 0.99 -23.28 -5.42
C LEU A 603 -0.17 -22.77 -6.29
N ILE A 604 0.13 -22.11 -7.42
CA ILE A 604 -0.93 -21.72 -8.36
C ILE A 604 -1.66 -22.97 -8.87
N LYS A 605 -0.92 -23.99 -9.34
CA LYS A 605 -1.51 -25.17 -9.99
C LYS A 605 -2.33 -26.06 -9.05
N ARG A 606 -1.82 -26.40 -7.86
CA ARG A 606 -2.41 -27.38 -6.93
C ARG A 606 -3.36 -26.77 -5.90
N CYS A 607 -3.17 -25.49 -5.55
CA CYS A 607 -4.02 -24.83 -4.54
C CYS A 607 -4.96 -23.79 -5.17
N VAL A 608 -4.40 -22.80 -5.89
CA VAL A 608 -5.20 -21.64 -6.33
C VAL A 608 -6.17 -21.99 -7.47
N ARG A 609 -5.76 -22.80 -8.46
CA ARG A 609 -6.62 -23.20 -9.58
C ARG A 609 -7.83 -24.06 -9.17
N PRO A 610 -7.70 -25.11 -8.34
CA PRO A 610 -8.88 -25.87 -7.88
C PRO A 610 -9.84 -25.00 -7.08
N LEU A 611 -9.32 -24.17 -6.16
CA LEU A 611 -10.14 -23.21 -5.42
C LEU A 611 -10.87 -22.27 -6.37
N PHE A 612 -10.19 -21.72 -7.39
CA PHE A 612 -10.79 -20.84 -8.39
C PHE A 612 -11.96 -21.50 -9.12
N SER A 613 -11.75 -22.68 -9.72
CA SER A 613 -12.78 -23.35 -10.54
C SER A 613 -14.03 -23.67 -9.72
N GLU A 614 -13.84 -24.15 -8.50
CA GLU A 614 -14.95 -24.52 -7.62
C GLU A 614 -15.67 -23.30 -7.02
N LEU A 615 -14.95 -22.23 -6.63
CA LEU A 615 -15.57 -20.98 -6.14
C LEU A 615 -16.32 -20.24 -7.26
N LEU A 616 -15.84 -20.34 -8.51
CA LEU A 616 -16.55 -19.83 -9.68
C LEU A 616 -17.85 -20.61 -9.90
N GLY A 617 -17.83 -21.94 -9.78
CA GLY A 617 -19.03 -22.80 -9.80
C GLY A 617 -20.04 -22.46 -8.72
N LEU A 618 -19.58 -22.10 -7.52
CA LEU A 618 -20.42 -21.63 -6.40
C LEU A 618 -20.84 -20.14 -6.51
N SER A 619 -20.47 -19.43 -7.59
CA SER A 619 -20.73 -17.99 -7.77
C SER A 619 -20.20 -17.10 -6.62
N PHE A 620 -19.10 -17.49 -6.00
CA PHE A 620 -18.40 -16.71 -4.95
C PHE A 620 -17.43 -15.69 -5.57
N LEU A 621 -18.04 -14.69 -6.23
CA LEU A 621 -17.36 -13.74 -7.12
C LEU A 621 -16.34 -12.83 -6.41
N ARG A 622 -16.61 -12.35 -5.18
CA ARG A 622 -15.64 -11.53 -4.42
C ARG A 622 -14.41 -12.34 -4.02
N GLU A 623 -14.62 -13.63 -3.81
CA GLU A 623 -13.62 -14.59 -3.36
C GLU A 623 -12.76 -15.02 -4.56
N VAL A 624 -13.38 -15.19 -5.74
CA VAL A 624 -12.69 -15.35 -7.04
C VAL A 624 -11.80 -14.15 -7.38
N GLU A 625 -12.25 -12.91 -7.16
CA GLU A 625 -11.42 -11.70 -7.36
C GLU A 625 -10.10 -11.77 -6.56
N ILE A 626 -10.14 -12.22 -5.30
CA ILE A 626 -8.95 -12.37 -4.45
C ILE A 626 -8.01 -13.45 -5.00
N LEU A 627 -8.55 -14.55 -5.52
CA LEU A 627 -7.72 -15.58 -6.16
C LEU A 627 -7.04 -15.05 -7.43
N CYS A 628 -7.71 -14.23 -8.24
CA CYS A 628 -7.07 -13.57 -9.38
C CYS A 628 -5.90 -12.68 -8.93
N ASP A 629 -6.07 -11.90 -7.87
CA ASP A 629 -4.98 -11.09 -7.30
C ASP A 629 -3.79 -11.94 -6.83
N ILE A 630 -4.05 -13.10 -6.22
CA ILE A 630 -2.99 -14.05 -5.78
C ILE A 630 -2.24 -14.60 -7.00
N VAL A 631 -2.95 -15.03 -8.06
CA VAL A 631 -2.30 -15.53 -9.30
C VAL A 631 -1.49 -14.42 -9.98
N MET A 632 -2.00 -13.19 -10.06
CA MET A 632 -1.25 -12.05 -10.59
C MET A 632 0.02 -11.76 -9.77
N MET A 633 -0.10 -11.74 -8.44
CA MET A 633 1.00 -11.41 -7.54
C MET A 633 2.13 -12.45 -7.58
N ILE A 634 1.79 -13.74 -7.64
CA ILE A 634 2.77 -14.83 -7.79
C ILE A 634 3.32 -14.84 -9.23
N GLY A 635 2.44 -14.73 -10.24
CA GLY A 635 2.79 -14.78 -11.66
C GLY A 635 3.78 -13.70 -12.09
N ASN A 636 3.63 -12.47 -11.57
CA ASN A 636 4.58 -11.37 -11.80
C ASN A 636 5.97 -11.58 -11.16
N LYS A 637 6.15 -12.64 -10.36
CA LYS A 637 7.44 -13.07 -9.80
C LYS A 637 8.01 -14.34 -10.46
N LEU A 638 7.36 -14.85 -11.52
CA LEU A 638 7.79 -16.03 -12.27
C LEU A 638 8.51 -15.65 -13.58
N PRO A 639 9.51 -16.44 -14.04
CA PRO A 639 10.08 -16.31 -15.38
C PRO A 639 9.05 -16.50 -16.50
N CYS A 640 9.29 -15.94 -17.68
CA CYS A 640 8.35 -15.96 -18.81
C CYS A 640 7.78 -17.35 -19.13
N LYS A 641 8.61 -18.41 -19.17
CA LYS A 641 8.16 -19.80 -19.40
C LYS A 641 6.98 -20.19 -18.47
N TRP A 642 7.12 -19.89 -17.19
CA TRP A 642 6.15 -20.21 -16.15
C TRP A 642 4.98 -19.24 -16.10
N ARG A 643 5.24 -17.97 -16.42
CA ARG A 643 4.20 -16.94 -16.49
C ARG A 643 3.22 -17.21 -17.63
N ASN A 644 3.73 -17.49 -18.84
CA ASN A 644 2.92 -17.83 -20.03
C ASN A 644 2.04 -19.04 -19.78
N PHE A 645 2.56 -20.01 -19.03
CA PHE A 645 1.80 -21.19 -18.65
C PHE A 645 0.53 -20.86 -17.83
N HIS A 646 0.61 -19.87 -16.93
CA HIS A 646 -0.56 -19.37 -16.21
C HIS A 646 -1.44 -18.42 -17.06
N GLY A 647 -0.84 -17.63 -17.96
CA GLY A 647 -1.58 -16.83 -18.95
C GLY A 647 -2.45 -17.68 -19.89
N ALA A 648 -1.90 -18.75 -20.47
CA ALA A 648 -2.61 -19.67 -21.34
C ALA A 648 -3.82 -20.33 -20.63
N TRP A 649 -3.71 -20.66 -19.35
CA TRP A 649 -4.83 -21.15 -18.55
C TRP A 649 -5.93 -20.09 -18.35
N ALA A 650 -5.55 -18.83 -18.10
CA ALA A 650 -6.52 -17.74 -18.00
C ALA A 650 -7.22 -17.47 -19.36
N VAL A 651 -6.50 -17.59 -20.48
CA VAL A 651 -7.09 -17.60 -21.84
C VAL A 651 -8.10 -18.74 -21.99
N ARG A 652 -7.76 -19.99 -21.63
CA ARG A 652 -8.72 -21.13 -21.68
C ARG A 652 -10.01 -20.86 -20.89
N ILE A 653 -9.92 -20.17 -19.74
CA ILE A 653 -11.10 -19.76 -18.96
C ILE A 653 -11.90 -18.66 -19.67
N CYS A 654 -11.23 -17.67 -20.26
CA CYS A 654 -11.90 -16.61 -21.03
C CYS A 654 -12.68 -17.17 -22.24
N ASN A 655 -12.18 -18.26 -22.83
CA ASN A 655 -12.85 -18.97 -23.93
C ASN A 655 -14.10 -19.72 -23.47
N THR A 656 -14.01 -20.43 -22.34
CA THR A 656 -15.01 -21.42 -21.90
C THR A 656 -16.05 -20.91 -20.91
N SER A 657 -15.80 -19.82 -20.19
CA SER A 657 -16.68 -19.36 -19.11
C SER A 657 -17.54 -18.14 -19.49
N GLY A 658 -18.86 -18.34 -19.52
CA GLY A 658 -19.86 -17.28 -19.75
C GLY A 658 -20.09 -16.38 -18.53
N ILE A 659 -19.04 -15.75 -18.02
CA ILE A 659 -19.11 -14.92 -16.81
C ILE A 659 -19.82 -13.59 -17.12
N THR A 660 -20.85 -13.26 -16.33
CA THR A 660 -21.61 -11.99 -16.45
C THR A 660 -21.15 -10.91 -15.48
N ASN A 661 -20.31 -11.24 -14.49
CA ASN A 661 -19.77 -10.25 -13.56
C ASN A 661 -18.61 -9.47 -14.19
N SER A 662 -18.79 -8.16 -14.35
CA SER A 662 -17.84 -7.26 -14.97
C SER A 662 -16.48 -7.17 -14.24
N LYS A 663 -16.43 -7.29 -12.91
CA LYS A 663 -15.17 -7.18 -12.14
C LYS A 663 -14.35 -8.46 -12.22
N VAL A 664 -14.98 -9.63 -12.08
CA VAL A 664 -14.32 -10.93 -12.30
C VAL A 664 -13.85 -11.05 -13.76
N ALA A 665 -14.67 -10.60 -14.73
CA ALA A 665 -14.29 -10.59 -16.13
C ALA A 665 -13.06 -9.70 -16.40
N LYS A 666 -13.00 -8.50 -15.78
CA LYS A 666 -11.82 -7.63 -15.85
C LYS A 666 -10.57 -8.36 -15.34
N ASN A 667 -10.62 -8.87 -14.11
CA ASN A 667 -9.47 -9.52 -13.47
C ASN A 667 -8.97 -10.77 -14.25
N LEU A 668 -9.86 -11.48 -14.94
CA LEU A 668 -9.48 -12.63 -15.79
C LEU A 668 -8.83 -12.23 -17.11
N VAL A 669 -9.29 -11.15 -17.74
CA VAL A 669 -8.64 -10.58 -18.93
C VAL A 669 -7.28 -9.97 -18.56
N ASP A 670 -7.20 -9.28 -17.42
CA ASP A 670 -5.93 -8.78 -16.86
C ASP A 670 -4.94 -9.94 -16.64
N LEU A 671 -5.38 -11.07 -16.08
CA LEU A 671 -4.57 -12.30 -15.96
C LEU A 671 -4.12 -12.86 -17.32
N ALA A 672 -5.06 -13.02 -18.26
CA ALA A 672 -4.79 -13.61 -19.57
C ALA A 672 -3.76 -12.81 -20.37
N ILE A 673 -3.86 -11.47 -20.31
CA ILE A 673 -2.96 -10.57 -21.03
C ILE A 673 -1.63 -10.38 -20.26
N CYS A 674 -1.67 -10.01 -18.98
CA CYS A 674 -0.46 -9.63 -18.24
C CYS A 674 0.46 -10.81 -17.88
N LEU A 675 -0.08 -12.04 -17.82
CA LEU A 675 0.75 -13.23 -17.62
C LEU A 675 1.27 -13.83 -18.93
N SER A 676 0.73 -13.44 -20.07
CA SER A 676 1.36 -13.73 -21.37
C SER A 676 2.63 -12.87 -21.53
N SER A 677 3.75 -13.45 -21.97
CA SER A 677 4.97 -12.67 -22.25
C SER A 677 4.93 -12.05 -23.64
N PRO A 678 5.62 -10.93 -23.89
CA PRO A 678 5.94 -10.49 -25.23
C PRO A 678 6.51 -11.65 -26.10
N PRO A 679 6.01 -11.88 -27.32
CA PRO A 679 5.01 -11.09 -28.06
C PRO A 679 3.54 -11.48 -27.82
N ASP A 680 3.27 -12.59 -27.12
CA ASP A 680 1.95 -13.19 -26.95
C ASP A 680 0.98 -12.27 -26.19
N ASP A 681 1.49 -11.40 -25.32
CA ASP A 681 0.75 -10.37 -24.59
C ASP A 681 -0.15 -9.51 -25.50
N LEU A 682 0.43 -8.98 -26.59
CA LEU A 682 -0.27 -8.15 -27.55
C LEU A 682 -1.05 -8.98 -28.58
N ILE A 683 -0.72 -10.25 -28.78
CA ILE A 683 -1.49 -11.16 -29.65
C ILE A 683 -2.85 -11.46 -28.98
N VAL A 684 -2.85 -11.89 -27.72
CA VAL A 684 -4.08 -12.13 -26.94
C VAL A 684 -4.93 -10.86 -26.85
N ALA A 685 -4.30 -9.71 -26.55
CA ALA A 685 -5.01 -8.43 -26.53
C ALA A 685 -5.62 -8.05 -27.90
N GLN A 686 -4.95 -8.37 -29.02
CA GLN A 686 -5.48 -8.13 -30.36
C GLN A 686 -6.67 -9.05 -30.69
N GLU A 687 -6.61 -10.32 -30.32
CA GLU A 687 -7.69 -11.28 -30.53
C GLU A 687 -8.93 -10.89 -29.72
N MET A 688 -8.75 -10.61 -28.43
CA MET A 688 -9.83 -10.13 -27.56
C MET A 688 -10.41 -8.80 -28.06
N ALA A 689 -9.60 -7.87 -28.58
CA ALA A 689 -10.09 -6.61 -29.14
C ALA A 689 -10.91 -6.79 -30.44
N LYS A 690 -10.59 -7.79 -31.29
CA LYS A 690 -11.41 -8.11 -32.47
C LYS A 690 -12.77 -8.69 -32.08
N GLU A 691 -12.79 -9.60 -31.10
CA GLU A 691 -14.04 -10.18 -30.61
C GLU A 691 -14.90 -9.15 -29.87
N LEU A 692 -14.27 -8.29 -29.07
CA LEU A 692 -14.92 -7.14 -28.45
C LEU A 692 -15.55 -6.20 -29.50
N LEU A 693 -14.90 -5.98 -30.64
CA LEU A 693 -15.47 -5.18 -31.74
C LEU A 693 -16.74 -5.81 -32.32
N LYS A 694 -16.82 -7.13 -32.45
CA LYS A 694 -18.05 -7.82 -32.90
C LYS A 694 -19.21 -7.66 -31.90
N VAL A 695 -18.93 -7.68 -30.59
CA VAL A 695 -19.95 -7.58 -29.53
C VAL A 695 -20.35 -6.12 -29.25
N MET A 696 -19.43 -5.15 -29.36
CA MET A 696 -19.75 -3.72 -29.24
C MET A 696 -20.33 -3.12 -30.52
N GLY A 697 -20.12 -3.76 -31.67
CA GLY A 697 -20.58 -3.31 -32.98
C GLY A 697 -19.73 -2.19 -33.58
N SER A 698 -19.99 -1.93 -34.86
CA SER A 698 -19.42 -0.83 -35.65
C SER A 698 -20.51 -0.18 -36.50
N GLU A 699 -20.22 0.94 -37.18
CA GLU A 699 -21.19 1.57 -38.12
C GLU A 699 -21.71 0.60 -39.21
N SER A 700 -20.93 -0.44 -39.55
CA SER A 700 -21.24 -1.37 -40.63
C SER A 700 -21.70 -2.75 -40.14
N SER A 701 -21.82 -2.98 -38.83
CA SER A 701 -22.10 -4.31 -38.26
C SER A 701 -22.92 -4.22 -36.99
N ASN A 702 -24.06 -4.92 -36.96
CA ASN A 702 -24.87 -5.08 -35.77
C ASN A 702 -24.06 -5.77 -34.65
N PRO A 703 -24.24 -5.36 -33.37
CA PRO A 703 -23.56 -5.99 -32.24
C PRO A 703 -24.07 -7.41 -31.99
N LEU A 704 -23.14 -8.34 -31.72
CA LEU A 704 -23.44 -9.68 -31.21
C LEU A 704 -23.77 -9.65 -29.71
N GLU A 705 -24.59 -10.59 -29.22
CA GLU A 705 -24.88 -10.69 -27.77
C GLU A 705 -23.69 -11.22 -26.94
N THR A 706 -22.93 -12.15 -27.52
CA THR A 706 -21.76 -12.85 -26.94
C THR A 706 -20.74 -13.18 -28.04
N SER A 707 -19.44 -13.18 -27.73
CA SER A 707 -18.41 -13.69 -28.66
C SER A 707 -18.43 -15.22 -28.72
N GLU A 708 -18.21 -15.76 -29.92
CA GLU A 708 -18.08 -17.20 -30.19
C GLU A 708 -16.72 -17.77 -29.74
N THR A 709 -15.68 -16.93 -29.66
CA THR A 709 -14.31 -17.34 -29.29
C THR A 709 -14.00 -17.11 -27.81
N TYR A 710 -14.50 -16.01 -27.24
CA TYR A 710 -14.32 -15.62 -25.84
C TYR A 710 -15.68 -15.46 -25.16
N ALA A 711 -16.24 -16.54 -24.58
CA ALA A 711 -17.53 -16.49 -23.88
C ALA A 711 -17.60 -15.45 -22.74
N ILE A 712 -16.44 -15.04 -22.21
CA ILE A 712 -16.32 -13.96 -21.22
C ILE A 712 -16.68 -12.57 -21.79
N ILE A 713 -16.68 -12.39 -23.11
CA ILE A 713 -17.03 -11.14 -23.81
C ILE A 713 -18.52 -11.19 -24.20
N ASN A 714 -19.34 -10.49 -23.41
CA ASN A 714 -20.79 -10.39 -23.59
C ASN A 714 -21.27 -8.98 -23.23
N HIS A 715 -22.52 -8.67 -23.53
CA HIS A 715 -23.10 -7.32 -23.32
C HIS A 715 -22.93 -6.74 -21.89
N SER A 716 -22.77 -7.59 -20.85
CA SER A 716 -22.58 -7.15 -19.46
C SER A 716 -21.11 -6.93 -19.08
N THR A 717 -20.17 -7.52 -19.82
CA THR A 717 -18.73 -7.47 -19.54
C THR A 717 -17.94 -6.58 -20.50
N THR A 718 -18.46 -6.28 -21.71
CA THR A 718 -17.75 -5.51 -22.77
C THR A 718 -17.04 -4.26 -22.23
N SER A 719 -17.73 -3.43 -21.45
CA SER A 719 -17.16 -2.21 -20.88
C SER A 719 -15.99 -2.47 -19.92
N ALA A 720 -15.98 -3.59 -19.21
CA ALA A 720 -14.89 -3.94 -18.30
C ALA A 720 -13.68 -4.52 -19.06
N VAL A 721 -13.94 -5.40 -20.04
CA VAL A 721 -12.92 -5.94 -20.95
C VAL A 721 -12.25 -4.83 -21.75
N ALA A 722 -13.03 -3.90 -22.31
CA ALA A 722 -12.53 -2.70 -22.98
C ALA A 722 -11.60 -1.88 -22.07
N SER A 723 -11.98 -1.68 -20.81
CA SER A 723 -11.18 -0.90 -19.85
C SER A 723 -9.87 -1.61 -19.48
N SER A 724 -9.91 -2.93 -19.25
CA SER A 724 -8.72 -3.77 -19.04
C SER A 724 -7.71 -3.64 -20.18
N ILE A 725 -8.15 -3.84 -21.43
CA ILE A 725 -7.25 -3.76 -22.60
C ILE A 725 -6.68 -2.35 -22.77
N LEU A 726 -7.47 -1.29 -22.52
CA LEU A 726 -6.98 0.09 -22.59
C LEU A 726 -5.96 0.42 -21.47
N GLU A 727 -6.19 -0.03 -20.24
CA GLU A 727 -5.24 0.09 -19.12
C GLU A 727 -3.93 -0.68 -19.41
N PHE A 728 -4.02 -1.88 -20.00
CA PHE A 728 -2.85 -2.63 -20.47
C PHE A 728 -2.08 -1.88 -21.55
N ILE A 729 -2.77 -1.30 -22.56
CA ILE A 729 -2.14 -0.44 -23.58
C ILE A 729 -1.42 0.75 -22.93
N GLU A 730 -1.97 1.36 -21.88
CA GLU A 730 -1.29 2.44 -21.14
C GLU A 730 0.06 1.96 -20.57
N SER A 731 0.08 0.78 -19.94
CA SER A 731 1.32 0.16 -19.43
C SER A 731 2.33 -0.12 -20.54
N VAL A 732 1.90 -0.71 -21.66
CA VAL A 732 2.80 -1.01 -22.79
C VAL A 732 3.40 0.28 -23.39
N ILE A 733 2.63 1.36 -23.48
CA ILE A 733 3.15 2.66 -23.94
C ILE A 733 4.21 3.20 -22.97
N VAL A 734 4.03 3.04 -21.65
CA VAL A 734 5.03 3.44 -20.64
C VAL A 734 6.32 2.61 -20.77
N ASP A 735 6.22 1.29 -20.93
CA ASP A 735 7.38 0.41 -21.13
C ASP A 735 8.14 0.77 -22.41
N MET A 736 7.42 1.06 -23.49
CA MET A 736 8.02 1.51 -24.75
C MET A 736 8.69 2.89 -24.63
N ASP A 737 8.09 3.83 -23.88
CA ASP A 737 8.70 5.15 -23.58
C ASP A 737 10.01 4.99 -22.81
N TRP A 738 10.06 4.09 -21.81
CA TRP A 738 11.28 3.74 -21.09
C TRP A 738 12.33 3.12 -22.02
N ALA A 739 11.95 2.14 -22.83
CA ALA A 739 12.86 1.47 -23.77
C ALA A 739 13.38 2.42 -24.85
N THR A 740 12.58 3.39 -25.30
CA THR A 740 12.99 4.45 -26.25
C THR A 740 13.91 5.48 -25.59
N ALA A 741 13.66 5.85 -24.33
CA ALA A 741 14.59 6.66 -23.56
C ALA A 741 15.93 5.94 -23.35
N LYS A 742 15.91 4.62 -23.13
CA LYS A 742 17.11 3.78 -23.05
C LYS A 742 17.82 3.69 -24.40
N LEU A 743 17.10 3.52 -25.51
CA LEU A 743 17.66 3.50 -26.86
C LEU A 743 18.44 4.79 -27.17
N LYS A 744 17.94 5.96 -26.75
CA LYS A 744 18.62 7.25 -26.86
C LYS A 744 19.96 7.33 -26.08
N THR A 745 20.19 6.47 -25.08
CA THR A 745 21.46 6.47 -24.32
C THR A 745 22.59 5.71 -25.01
N PHE A 746 22.29 4.89 -26.02
CA PHE A 746 23.32 4.33 -26.90
C PHE A 746 23.78 5.42 -27.88
N SER A 747 25.10 5.60 -28.01
CA SER A 747 25.66 6.65 -28.86
C SER A 747 25.37 6.37 -30.35
N PRO A 748 25.08 7.39 -31.18
CA PRO A 748 24.97 7.20 -32.63
C PRO A 748 26.25 6.60 -33.25
N VAL A 749 27.41 6.83 -32.63
CA VAL A 749 28.70 6.24 -33.06
C VAL A 749 28.72 4.72 -32.91
N THR A 750 27.99 4.17 -31.93
CA THR A 750 27.88 2.71 -31.72
C THR A 750 26.95 2.03 -32.75
N LEU A 751 26.12 2.80 -33.45
CA LEU A 751 25.22 2.29 -34.49
C LEU A 751 25.96 2.08 -35.82
N GLU A 752 26.97 2.92 -36.12
CA GLU A 752 27.82 2.77 -37.31
C GLU A 752 28.75 1.55 -37.17
N THR A 753 29.44 1.37 -36.04
CA THR A 753 30.30 0.19 -35.81
C THR A 753 29.52 -1.12 -35.78
N ALA A 754 28.33 -1.15 -35.16
CA ALA A 754 27.45 -2.33 -35.16
C ALA A 754 26.97 -2.77 -36.56
N SER A 755 27.11 -1.94 -37.59
CA SER A 755 26.72 -2.26 -38.97
C SER A 755 27.83 -2.88 -39.82
N LEU A 756 29.07 -2.94 -39.29
CA LEU A 756 30.27 -3.37 -40.02
C LEU A 756 30.83 -4.73 -39.54
N ASP A 757 30.43 -5.20 -38.36
CA ASP A 757 30.89 -6.49 -37.83
C ASP A 757 30.17 -7.68 -38.52
N LEU A 758 30.86 -8.30 -39.47
CA LEU A 758 30.44 -9.54 -40.14
C LEU A 758 30.43 -10.79 -39.22
N ASN A 759 30.74 -10.64 -37.92
CA ASN A 759 30.88 -11.72 -36.95
C ASN A 759 29.71 -11.79 -35.96
N GLY A 760 28.53 -12.19 -36.43
CA GLY A 760 27.50 -12.97 -35.69
C GLY A 760 26.85 -12.40 -34.41
N GLY A 761 27.37 -11.34 -33.80
CA GLY A 761 26.86 -10.76 -32.56
C GLY A 761 25.89 -9.62 -32.84
N HIS A 762 24.58 -9.89 -32.84
CA HIS A 762 23.57 -8.83 -32.96
C HIS A 762 23.75 -7.77 -31.85
N ALA A 763 24.10 -6.54 -32.24
CA ALA A 763 24.25 -5.45 -31.29
C ALA A 763 22.93 -5.20 -30.53
N PRO A 764 22.94 -5.14 -29.17
CA PRO A 764 21.73 -5.13 -28.36
C PRO A 764 20.85 -3.89 -28.57
N ALA A 765 21.40 -2.80 -29.13
CA ALA A 765 20.62 -1.62 -29.51
C ALA A 765 19.73 -1.88 -30.74
N LEU A 766 20.21 -2.64 -31.74
CA LEU A 766 19.45 -2.97 -32.94
C LEU A 766 18.31 -3.96 -32.63
N SER A 767 18.55 -4.97 -31.80
CA SER A 767 17.50 -5.92 -31.40
C SER A 767 16.41 -5.27 -30.53
N LEU A 768 16.78 -4.35 -29.63
CA LEU A 768 15.83 -3.52 -28.88
C LEU A 768 15.00 -2.62 -29.80
N GLU A 769 15.63 -1.98 -30.78
CA GLU A 769 14.96 -1.13 -31.76
C GLU A 769 13.97 -1.91 -32.65
N GLU A 770 14.36 -3.09 -33.14
CA GLU A 770 13.45 -3.95 -33.90
C GLU A 770 12.28 -4.47 -33.05
N THR A 771 12.52 -4.78 -31.78
CA THR A 771 11.48 -5.20 -30.82
C THR A 771 10.48 -4.07 -30.58
N LEU A 772 10.94 -2.82 -30.48
CA LEU A 772 10.08 -1.65 -30.35
C LEU A 772 9.15 -1.48 -31.56
N TYR A 773 9.61 -1.71 -32.79
CA TYR A 773 8.72 -1.67 -33.96
C TYR A 773 7.71 -2.81 -33.97
N SER A 774 8.11 -4.03 -33.61
CA SER A 774 7.19 -5.16 -33.53
C SER A 774 6.08 -4.91 -32.50
N ARG A 775 6.41 -4.35 -31.33
CA ARG A 775 5.42 -3.96 -30.30
C ARG A 775 4.55 -2.79 -30.75
N ALA A 776 5.12 -1.78 -31.40
CA ALA A 776 4.35 -0.69 -32.00
C ALA A 776 3.37 -1.19 -33.08
N GLU A 777 3.82 -2.10 -33.96
CA GLU A 777 3.01 -2.70 -35.03
C GLU A 777 1.82 -3.48 -34.46
N ALA A 778 2.04 -4.20 -33.34
CA ALA A 778 0.98 -4.88 -32.62
C ALA A 778 0.02 -3.90 -31.92
N LEU A 779 0.52 -2.85 -31.23
CA LEU A 779 -0.33 -1.81 -30.64
C LEU A 779 -1.22 -1.11 -31.67
N VAL A 780 -0.71 -0.80 -32.87
CA VAL A 780 -1.52 -0.22 -33.95
C VAL A 780 -2.71 -1.13 -34.30
N ARG A 781 -2.53 -2.46 -34.31
CA ARG A 781 -3.62 -3.43 -34.57
C ARG A 781 -4.65 -3.53 -33.45
N VAL A 782 -4.23 -3.44 -32.19
CA VAL A 782 -5.18 -3.41 -31.07
C VAL A 782 -5.98 -2.11 -31.15
N LEU A 783 -5.30 -0.96 -31.26
CA LEU A 783 -5.94 0.35 -31.36
C LEU A 783 -6.85 0.49 -32.60
N SER A 784 -6.49 -0.10 -33.74
CA SER A 784 -7.35 -0.07 -34.95
C SER A 784 -8.69 -0.78 -34.72
N SER A 785 -8.73 -1.80 -33.86
CA SER A 785 -9.99 -2.46 -33.49
C SER A 785 -10.85 -1.50 -32.65
N PHE A 786 -10.26 -0.84 -31.64
CA PHE A 786 -10.97 0.12 -30.77
C PHE A 786 -11.51 1.34 -31.50
N VAL A 787 -10.78 1.86 -32.48
CA VAL A 787 -11.21 3.02 -33.29
C VAL A 787 -12.41 2.71 -34.19
N LEU A 788 -12.73 1.42 -34.42
CA LEU A 788 -13.91 0.98 -35.16
C LEU A 788 -15.11 0.62 -34.26
N MET A 789 -14.94 0.61 -32.92
CA MET A 789 -15.98 0.25 -31.96
C MET A 789 -16.96 1.40 -31.70
N ASN A 790 -18.22 1.07 -31.47
CA ASN A 790 -19.19 2.00 -30.87
C ASN A 790 -18.93 2.14 -29.35
N MET A 791 -18.11 3.13 -28.98
CA MET A 791 -17.62 3.35 -27.60
C MET A 791 -18.42 4.42 -26.85
N LYS A 792 -18.63 4.22 -25.54
CA LYS A 792 -19.23 5.24 -24.66
C LYS A 792 -18.22 6.34 -24.29
N ASP A 793 -18.69 7.58 -24.12
CA ASP A 793 -17.89 8.79 -23.86
C ASP A 793 -16.63 8.60 -22.98
N PRO A 794 -16.68 8.04 -21.75
CA PRO A 794 -15.50 7.97 -20.89
C PRO A 794 -14.41 7.02 -21.44
N GLN A 795 -14.81 6.00 -22.21
CA GLN A 795 -13.89 5.05 -22.82
C GLN A 795 -13.33 5.60 -24.13
N ALA A 796 -14.14 6.33 -24.90
CA ALA A 796 -13.68 7.09 -26.05
C ALA A 796 -12.66 8.18 -25.63
N GLU A 797 -12.91 8.92 -24.53
CA GLU A 797 -11.94 9.88 -23.96
C GLU A 797 -10.66 9.18 -23.48
N HIS A 798 -10.73 7.95 -22.95
CA HIS A 798 -9.55 7.16 -22.61
C HIS A 798 -8.76 6.78 -23.87
N LEU A 799 -9.43 6.23 -24.89
CA LEU A 799 -8.84 5.85 -26.17
C LEU A 799 -8.13 7.04 -26.84
N LEU A 800 -8.77 8.20 -26.96
CA LEU A 800 -8.15 9.41 -27.54
C LEU A 800 -6.88 9.82 -26.78
N ARG A 801 -6.88 9.77 -25.45
CA ARG A 801 -5.67 10.09 -24.63
C ARG A 801 -4.55 9.08 -24.84
N LEU A 802 -4.85 7.79 -24.97
CA LEU A 802 -3.85 6.75 -25.26
C LEU A 802 -3.28 6.89 -26.66
N ILE A 803 -4.12 7.10 -27.67
CA ILE A 803 -3.70 7.34 -29.05
C ILE A 803 -2.83 8.61 -29.14
N THR A 804 -3.18 9.68 -28.44
CA THR A 804 -2.37 10.92 -28.35
C THR A 804 -0.96 10.62 -27.80
N ARG A 805 -0.87 9.87 -26.69
CA ARG A 805 0.43 9.43 -26.14
C ARG A 805 1.18 8.51 -27.09
N PHE A 806 0.49 7.64 -27.83
CA PHE A 806 1.09 6.74 -28.79
C PHE A 806 1.66 7.47 -30.03
N TYR A 807 0.96 8.46 -30.60
CA TYR A 807 1.54 9.31 -31.66
C TYR A 807 2.75 10.11 -31.17
N LYS A 808 2.71 10.65 -29.95
CA LYS A 808 3.86 11.29 -29.32
C LYS A 808 5.05 10.32 -29.18
N HIS A 809 4.78 9.05 -28.92
CA HIS A 809 5.80 8.00 -28.88
C HIS A 809 6.36 7.70 -30.28
N LEU A 810 5.50 7.50 -31.29
CA LEU A 810 5.90 7.31 -32.68
C LEU A 810 6.71 8.49 -33.24
N ALA A 811 6.38 9.73 -32.84
CA ALA A 811 7.15 10.93 -33.17
C ALA A 811 8.56 10.89 -32.57
N ARG A 812 8.71 10.47 -31.30
CA ARG A 812 10.02 10.26 -30.65
C ARG A 812 10.84 9.18 -31.35
N MET A 813 10.23 8.03 -31.65
CA MET A 813 10.89 6.92 -32.38
C MET A 813 11.36 7.38 -33.77
N SER A 814 10.53 8.14 -34.49
CA SER A 814 10.86 8.68 -35.82
C SER A 814 11.96 9.73 -35.75
N LYS A 815 11.99 10.55 -34.70
CA LYS A 815 13.05 11.52 -34.44
C LYS A 815 14.41 10.85 -34.18
N LEU A 816 14.44 9.71 -33.46
CA LEU A 816 15.67 8.95 -33.25
C LEU A 816 16.26 8.37 -34.55
N ARG A 817 15.45 8.22 -35.61
CA ARG A 817 15.91 7.80 -36.94
C ARG A 817 16.55 8.91 -37.77
N ILE A 818 16.41 10.18 -37.38
CA ILE A 818 17.01 11.31 -38.08
C ILE A 818 18.43 11.50 -37.57
N ALA A 819 19.41 11.40 -38.47
CA ALA A 819 20.81 11.54 -38.12
C ALA A 819 21.11 12.97 -37.59
N PRO A 820 22.00 13.12 -36.59
CA PRO A 820 22.51 14.43 -36.18
C PRO A 820 23.16 15.19 -37.35
N LYS A 821 23.20 16.53 -37.27
CA LYS A 821 23.88 17.36 -38.26
C LYS A 821 25.35 16.93 -38.38
N GLY A 822 25.77 16.57 -39.60
CA GLY A 822 27.13 16.08 -39.89
C GLY A 822 27.27 14.55 -39.95
N CYS A 823 26.28 13.77 -39.48
CA CYS A 823 26.29 12.32 -39.57
C CYS A 823 25.62 11.80 -40.86
N ARG A 824 26.01 10.61 -41.34
CA ARG A 824 25.38 9.97 -42.51
C ARG A 824 23.98 9.48 -42.14
N GLN A 825 22.96 9.88 -42.92
CA GLN A 825 21.61 9.35 -42.76
C GLN A 825 21.55 7.88 -43.19
N LEU A 826 21.14 6.99 -42.28
CA LEU A 826 20.86 5.59 -42.59
C LEU A 826 19.47 5.45 -43.24
N LEU A 827 19.31 4.43 -44.10
CA LEU A 827 18.03 4.06 -44.69
C LEU A 827 17.09 3.47 -43.61
N PRO A 828 15.78 3.75 -43.64
CA PRO A 828 14.86 3.20 -42.65
C PRO A 828 14.66 1.69 -42.88
N GLY A 829 14.86 0.87 -41.86
CA GLY A 829 14.69 -0.59 -41.97
C GLY A 829 13.26 -1.02 -42.32
N LEU A 830 13.11 -2.19 -42.95
CA LEU A 830 11.82 -2.69 -43.46
C LEU A 830 10.72 -2.75 -42.38
N LYS A 831 11.07 -3.14 -41.15
CA LYS A 831 10.13 -3.16 -40.00
C LYS A 831 9.59 -1.76 -39.67
N PHE A 832 10.42 -0.71 -39.77
CA PHE A 832 9.99 0.67 -39.56
C PHE A 832 9.11 1.16 -40.71
N GLN A 833 9.45 0.88 -41.98
CA GLN A 833 8.62 1.25 -43.12
C GLN A 833 7.22 0.63 -43.04
N LYS A 834 7.15 -0.66 -42.69
CA LYS A 834 5.90 -1.40 -42.46
C LYS A 834 5.08 -0.83 -41.30
N LEU A 835 5.72 -0.45 -40.19
CA LEU A 835 5.06 0.24 -39.08
C LEU A 835 4.42 1.56 -39.52
N VAL A 836 5.11 2.38 -40.31
CA VAL A 836 4.57 3.64 -40.84
C VAL A 836 3.36 3.37 -41.75
N GLU A 837 3.47 2.44 -42.71
CA GLU A 837 2.34 2.05 -43.58
C GLU A 837 1.12 1.62 -42.76
N LEU A 838 1.31 0.72 -41.79
CA LEU A 838 0.23 0.15 -40.99
C LEU A 838 -0.41 1.24 -40.09
N THR A 839 0.41 2.13 -39.51
CA THR A 839 -0.08 3.31 -38.74
C THR A 839 -0.95 4.20 -39.61
N CYS A 840 -0.48 4.61 -40.80
CA CYS A 840 -1.24 5.46 -41.71
C CYS A 840 -2.56 4.80 -42.14
N ARG A 841 -2.50 3.53 -42.56
CA ARG A 841 -3.63 2.83 -43.18
C ARG A 841 -4.68 2.34 -42.17
N GLN A 842 -4.26 1.78 -41.04
CA GLN A 842 -5.16 1.07 -40.10
C GLN A 842 -5.52 1.88 -38.86
N LEU A 843 -4.73 2.90 -38.49
CA LEU A 843 -5.02 3.76 -37.33
C LEU A 843 -5.40 5.18 -37.76
N THR A 844 -4.53 5.89 -38.48
CA THR A 844 -4.74 7.32 -38.78
C THR A 844 -6.01 7.56 -39.61
N VAL A 845 -6.28 6.74 -40.64
CA VAL A 845 -7.48 6.92 -41.49
C VAL A 845 -8.79 6.62 -40.74
N PRO A 846 -8.97 5.48 -40.04
CA PRO A 846 -10.18 5.25 -39.23
C PRO A 846 -10.36 6.25 -38.08
N LEU A 847 -9.27 6.77 -37.51
CA LEU A 847 -9.31 7.71 -36.39
C LEU A 847 -9.99 9.04 -36.75
N TYR A 848 -9.79 9.54 -37.98
CA TYR A 848 -10.52 10.72 -38.45
C TYR A 848 -12.02 10.47 -38.55
N SER A 849 -12.44 9.28 -39.00
CA SER A 849 -13.86 8.90 -38.98
C SER A 849 -14.38 8.86 -37.55
N PHE A 850 -13.71 8.14 -36.64
CA PHE A 850 -14.09 8.02 -35.24
C PHE A 850 -14.26 9.38 -34.54
N VAL A 851 -13.32 10.32 -34.73
CA VAL A 851 -13.42 11.68 -34.18
C VAL A 851 -14.63 12.43 -34.76
N ALA A 852 -14.93 12.27 -36.05
CA ALA A 852 -16.11 12.88 -36.68
C ALA A 852 -17.44 12.28 -36.17
N LEU A 853 -17.47 10.99 -35.82
CA LEU A 853 -18.63 10.35 -35.19
C LEU A 853 -18.86 10.88 -33.77
N MET A 854 -17.82 10.93 -32.94
CA MET A 854 -17.90 11.53 -31.61
C MET A 854 -18.45 12.96 -31.65
N GLN A 855 -18.00 13.77 -32.63
CA GLN A 855 -18.49 15.14 -32.83
C GLN A 855 -19.97 15.19 -33.28
N ARG A 856 -20.44 14.23 -34.07
CA ARG A 856 -21.86 14.12 -34.46
C ARG A 856 -22.74 13.74 -33.27
N ASP A 857 -22.34 12.71 -32.52
CA ASP A 857 -23.09 12.18 -31.38
C ASP A 857 -23.24 13.23 -30.26
N GLN A 858 -22.25 14.11 -30.09
CA GLN A 858 -22.34 15.28 -29.20
C GLN A 858 -23.45 16.26 -29.64
N GLN A 859 -23.59 16.49 -30.95
CA GLN A 859 -24.54 17.46 -31.50
C GLN A 859 -25.99 16.94 -31.44
N GLU A 860 -26.19 15.63 -31.56
CA GLU A 860 -27.49 14.98 -31.41
C GLU A 860 -27.92 14.83 -29.94
N ASN A 861 -26.98 14.53 -29.02
CA ASN A 861 -27.25 14.38 -27.58
C ASN A 861 -27.34 15.70 -26.78
N ALA A 862 -27.42 16.85 -27.46
CA ALA A 862 -27.31 18.20 -26.91
C ALA A 862 -28.39 18.60 -25.85
N LYS A 863 -29.41 17.77 -25.60
CA LYS A 863 -30.53 18.04 -24.68
C LYS A 863 -30.27 17.67 -23.21
N SER A 864 -29.10 17.12 -22.85
CA SER A 864 -28.80 16.65 -21.49
C SER A 864 -27.86 17.58 -20.69
N ARG A 865 -28.09 17.71 -19.37
CA ARG A 865 -27.45 18.68 -18.45
C ARG A 865 -25.92 18.55 -18.24
N GLY A 866 -25.20 17.72 -19.01
CA GLY A 866 -23.75 17.48 -18.85
C GLY A 866 -22.82 18.37 -19.71
N LEU A 867 -23.40 19.20 -20.59
CA LEU A 867 -22.78 19.85 -21.75
C LEU A 867 -21.42 20.54 -21.49
N LEU A 868 -21.37 21.49 -20.55
CA LEU A 868 -20.22 22.40 -20.40
C LEU A 868 -18.91 21.69 -20.00
N SER A 869 -18.99 20.59 -19.25
CA SER A 869 -17.81 19.86 -18.81
C SER A 869 -17.28 18.89 -19.86
N LYS A 870 -18.15 18.35 -20.73
CA LYS A 870 -17.75 17.46 -21.84
C LYS A 870 -17.04 18.26 -22.92
N ILE A 871 -17.70 19.32 -23.43
CA ILE A 871 -17.15 20.23 -24.45
C ILE A 871 -15.78 20.80 -24.02
N LYS A 872 -15.63 21.26 -22.77
CA LYS A 872 -14.34 21.80 -22.28
C LYS A 872 -13.21 20.76 -22.19
N ARG A 873 -13.52 19.46 -22.09
CA ARG A 873 -12.53 18.37 -22.06
C ARG A 873 -12.17 17.91 -23.47
N GLU A 874 -13.16 17.75 -24.35
CA GLU A 874 -12.94 17.30 -25.73
C GLU A 874 -12.23 18.37 -26.57
N ASN A 875 -12.53 19.67 -26.34
CA ASN A 875 -11.77 20.80 -26.88
C ASN A 875 -10.30 20.86 -26.40
N ARG A 876 -9.88 20.01 -25.45
CA ARG A 876 -8.47 19.85 -25.06
C ARG A 876 -7.85 18.61 -25.70
N CYS A 877 -8.57 17.49 -25.71
CA CYS A 877 -8.04 16.20 -26.19
C CYS A 877 -7.91 16.14 -27.71
N ILE A 878 -8.89 16.64 -28.48
CA ILE A 878 -8.84 16.54 -29.95
C ILE A 878 -7.73 17.43 -30.54
N PRO A 879 -7.52 18.70 -30.13
CA PRO A 879 -6.41 19.50 -30.65
C PRO A 879 -5.02 18.95 -30.30
N ASP A 880 -4.83 18.40 -29.09
CA ASP A 880 -3.55 17.74 -28.71
C ASP A 880 -3.31 16.49 -29.57
N LEU A 881 -4.34 15.66 -29.80
CA LEU A 881 -4.25 14.51 -30.70
C LEU A 881 -3.80 14.91 -32.11
N ILE A 882 -4.46 15.91 -32.72
CA ILE A 882 -4.11 16.42 -34.05
C ILE A 882 -2.66 16.96 -34.05
N PHE A 883 -2.25 17.69 -33.00
CA PHE A 883 -0.88 18.18 -32.87
C PHE A 883 0.17 17.05 -32.78
N GLN A 884 -0.09 15.95 -32.04
CA GLN A 884 0.84 14.82 -31.99
C GLN A 884 0.90 14.07 -33.33
N ILE A 885 -0.20 14.00 -34.09
CA ILE A 885 -0.21 13.46 -35.46
C ILE A 885 0.63 14.36 -36.39
N GLU A 886 0.43 15.68 -36.35
CA GLU A 886 1.21 16.66 -37.13
C GLU A 886 2.72 16.61 -36.81
N ASP A 887 3.13 16.48 -35.53
CA ASP A 887 4.56 16.37 -35.15
C ASP A 887 5.16 15.01 -35.56
N TYR A 888 4.39 13.91 -35.55
CA TYR A 888 4.81 12.62 -36.12
C TYR A 888 5.03 12.71 -37.63
N GLU A 889 4.05 13.20 -38.38
CA GLU A 889 4.15 13.39 -39.84
C GLU A 889 5.33 14.29 -40.21
N LYS A 890 5.57 15.37 -39.47
CA LYS A 890 6.73 16.26 -39.64
C LYS A 890 8.07 15.51 -39.57
N TYR A 891 8.29 14.60 -38.61
CA TYR A 891 9.53 13.81 -38.59
C TYR A 891 9.59 12.80 -39.73
N LEU A 892 8.46 12.20 -40.14
CA LEU A 892 8.41 11.35 -41.33
C LEU A 892 8.75 12.11 -42.62
N ILE A 893 8.31 13.37 -42.78
CA ILE A 893 8.69 14.24 -43.90
C ILE A 893 10.20 14.49 -43.90
N GLN A 894 10.78 14.83 -42.74
CA GLN A 894 12.23 15.07 -42.61
C GLN A 894 13.04 13.82 -42.99
N LEU A 895 12.65 12.66 -42.46
CA LEU A 895 13.30 11.38 -42.75
C LEU A 895 13.12 10.97 -44.23
N SER A 896 11.93 11.16 -44.81
CA SER A 896 11.66 10.86 -46.23
C SER A 896 12.52 11.72 -47.17
N LYS A 897 12.68 13.02 -46.86
CA LYS A 897 13.56 13.93 -47.61
C LYS A 897 15.03 13.51 -47.52
N ALA A 898 15.50 13.13 -46.34
CA ALA A 898 16.88 12.74 -46.12
C ALA A 898 17.25 11.37 -46.72
N THR A 899 16.28 10.45 -46.82
CA THR A 899 16.50 9.06 -47.29
C THR A 899 16.03 8.80 -48.72
N LYS A 900 15.27 9.72 -49.33
CA LYS A 900 14.55 9.57 -50.61
C LYS A 900 13.48 8.47 -50.63
N VAL A 901 13.18 7.82 -49.50
CA VAL A 901 12.09 6.83 -49.36
C VAL A 901 10.80 7.57 -49.03
N ASN A 902 9.73 7.38 -49.82
CA ASN A 902 8.44 8.00 -49.54
C ASN A 902 7.66 7.26 -48.46
N LEU A 903 7.92 7.57 -47.18
CA LEU A 903 7.24 6.96 -46.03
C LEU A 903 5.76 7.35 -45.92
N LEU A 904 5.35 8.47 -46.53
CA LEU A 904 3.99 9.02 -46.44
C LEU A 904 3.10 8.63 -47.62
N ARG A 905 3.50 7.67 -48.46
CA ARG A 905 2.73 7.15 -49.60
C ARG A 905 1.28 6.75 -49.26
N HIS A 906 1.04 6.31 -48.01
CA HIS A 906 -0.25 5.83 -47.53
C HIS A 906 -0.93 6.76 -46.51
N ALA A 907 -0.36 7.95 -46.26
CA ALA A 907 -0.99 8.96 -45.41
C ALA A 907 -2.08 9.71 -46.19
N LYS A 908 -3.28 9.84 -45.62
CA LYS A 908 -4.24 10.86 -46.07
C LYS A 908 -3.88 12.18 -45.41
N ARG A 909 -3.75 13.24 -46.19
CA ARG A 909 -3.52 14.60 -45.70
C ARG A 909 -4.67 15.00 -44.76
N SER A 910 -4.34 15.62 -43.62
CA SER A 910 -5.32 15.98 -42.60
C SER A 910 -6.37 16.97 -43.15
N THR A 911 -7.63 16.56 -43.17
CA THR A 911 -8.76 17.36 -43.70
C THR A 911 -9.24 18.44 -42.74
N SER A 912 -8.62 18.58 -41.56
CA SER A 912 -8.95 19.58 -40.53
C SER A 912 -8.64 21.04 -40.94
N ARG A 913 -7.98 21.25 -42.09
CA ARG A 913 -7.74 22.57 -42.70
C ARG A 913 -8.12 22.62 -44.19
N ASP A 914 -8.96 21.69 -44.65
CA ASP A 914 -9.31 21.58 -46.06
C ASP A 914 -10.44 22.56 -46.43
N PHE A 915 -10.25 23.32 -47.52
CA PHE A 915 -11.29 24.21 -48.02
C PHE A 915 -12.34 23.40 -48.77
N LYS A 916 -13.49 23.13 -48.13
CA LYS A 916 -14.68 22.62 -48.83
C LYS A 916 -15.24 23.71 -49.76
N ILE A 917 -14.74 23.74 -50.99
CA ILE A 917 -15.41 24.46 -52.09
C ILE A 917 -16.72 23.73 -52.39
N LEU A 918 -17.84 24.43 -52.23
CA LEU A 918 -19.15 23.93 -52.61
C LEU A 918 -19.33 24.13 -54.12
N ASP A 919 -18.95 23.13 -54.92
CA ASP A 919 -19.31 23.10 -56.32
C ASP A 919 -20.82 22.95 -56.47
N HIS A 920 -21.51 24.06 -56.80
CA HIS A 920 -22.87 24.00 -57.30
C HIS A 920 -22.87 23.23 -58.63
N PRO A 921 -23.69 22.17 -58.79
CA PRO A 921 -23.69 21.36 -60.00
C PRO A 921 -24.20 22.19 -61.18
N ARG A 922 -23.28 22.54 -62.10
CA ARG A 922 -23.66 22.99 -63.44
C ARG A 922 -24.09 21.78 -64.24
N THR A 923 -25.39 21.68 -64.50
CA THR A 923 -25.97 20.76 -65.48
C THR A 923 -25.39 21.03 -66.86
N ASN A 924 -24.41 20.22 -67.26
CA ASN A 924 -24.04 20.04 -68.65
C ASN A 924 -24.55 18.66 -69.10
N THR A 925 -25.84 18.58 -69.42
CA THR A 925 -26.37 17.52 -70.28
C THR A 925 -25.73 17.67 -71.66
N GLY A 926 -24.95 16.68 -72.08
CA GLY A 926 -24.57 16.50 -73.47
C GLY A 926 -25.56 15.55 -74.13
N GLU A 927 -26.34 16.06 -75.07
CA GLU A 927 -27.06 15.27 -76.08
C GLU A 927 -26.75 15.87 -77.46
N GLU A 928 -26.78 15.04 -78.48
CA GLU A 928 -26.24 15.33 -79.82
C GLU A 928 -27.30 15.88 -80.80
N GLU A 929 -26.82 16.45 -81.91
CA GLU A 929 -27.55 16.80 -83.14
C GLU A 929 -28.53 18.02 -83.11
N PRO A 930 -28.92 18.58 -84.29
CA PRO A 930 -28.07 19.10 -85.36
C PRO A 930 -28.49 20.56 -85.76
N PRO A 931 -27.83 21.26 -86.72
CA PRO A 931 -27.90 22.72 -86.81
C PRO A 931 -29.07 23.26 -87.63
N ASN A 932 -29.52 24.49 -87.35
CA ASN A 932 -30.33 25.25 -88.31
C ASN A 932 -30.15 26.79 -88.22
N HIS A 933 -30.36 27.46 -89.35
CA HIS A 933 -30.12 28.90 -89.58
C HIS A 933 -31.25 29.82 -89.05
N ASN A 934 -30.91 31.04 -88.58
CA ASN A 934 -31.30 32.36 -89.18
C ASN A 934 -31.36 33.56 -88.19
N HIS A 935 -31.03 34.76 -88.73
CA HIS A 935 -31.45 36.15 -88.38
C HIS A 935 -31.61 36.58 -86.89
N SER A 936 -30.89 37.59 -86.36
CA SER A 936 -30.84 39.06 -86.63
C SER A 936 -31.86 39.92 -85.84
N THR A 937 -31.37 41.06 -85.29
CA THR A 937 -32.12 42.27 -84.81
C THR A 937 -33.10 42.11 -83.62
N ALA A 938 -33.39 43.09 -82.74
CA ALA A 938 -32.84 44.43 -82.41
C ALA A 938 -33.13 44.71 -80.88
N VAL A 939 -32.29 45.41 -80.09
CA VAL A 939 -32.24 46.87 -79.76
C VAL A 939 -33.58 47.60 -79.52
N GLN A 940 -33.59 48.43 -78.46
CA GLN A 940 -34.58 49.46 -78.04
C GLN A 940 -35.78 48.92 -77.22
N ASN A 941 -36.10 49.35 -75.99
CA ASN A 941 -36.13 50.65 -75.25
C ASN A 941 -37.58 51.15 -75.12
N GLU A 942 -37.97 51.50 -73.88
CA GLU A 942 -38.81 52.63 -73.41
C GLU A 942 -39.17 52.33 -71.92
N THR A 943 -38.63 53.05 -70.93
CA THR A 943 -39.10 54.32 -70.32
C THR A 943 -40.50 54.25 -69.69
N GLY A 944 -40.75 54.70 -68.45
CA GLY A 944 -39.86 55.31 -67.45
C GLY A 944 -40.65 55.86 -66.23
N GLN A 945 -40.02 56.79 -65.47
CA GLN A 945 -40.64 57.76 -64.53
C GLN A 945 -41.25 57.21 -63.19
N GLU A 946 -41.11 57.83 -62.00
CA GLU A 946 -40.58 59.16 -61.57
C GLU A 946 -39.87 59.14 -60.18
N CYS A 947 -38.79 59.95 -60.05
CA CYS A 947 -38.40 60.93 -58.99
C CYS A 947 -38.30 60.55 -57.48
N GLU A 948 -37.51 61.18 -56.58
CA GLU A 948 -36.40 62.19 -56.50
C GLU A 948 -36.00 62.27 -54.97
N ASP A 949 -34.91 62.84 -54.43
CA ASP A 949 -33.48 63.04 -54.80
C ASP A 949 -32.69 63.22 -53.44
N ASN A 950 -31.37 62.98 -53.28
CA ASN A 950 -30.20 63.92 -53.42
C ASN A 950 -30.21 65.11 -52.41
N GLU A 951 -29.14 65.63 -51.80
CA GLU A 951 -27.65 65.64 -51.97
C GLU A 951 -26.96 65.59 -50.55
N GLY A 952 -25.63 65.61 -50.29
CA GLY A 952 -24.41 65.54 -51.12
C GLY A 952 -23.22 66.36 -50.54
N ASN A 953 -21.98 66.00 -50.96
CA ASN A 953 -20.70 66.75 -50.87
C ASN A 953 -19.95 66.81 -49.49
N GLY A 954 -18.62 66.69 -49.35
CA GLY A 954 -17.44 66.47 -50.24
C GLY A 954 -16.18 66.17 -49.36
N SER A 955 -14.90 66.11 -49.77
CA SER A 955 -14.19 66.25 -51.07
C SER A 955 -12.76 65.59 -50.97
N GLU A 956 -11.80 65.90 -51.85
CA GLU A 956 -10.58 65.09 -52.16
C GLU A 956 -9.20 65.70 -51.78
N ARG A 957 -8.13 64.87 -51.63
CA ARG A 957 -6.87 64.89 -52.46
C ARG A 957 -5.81 63.83 -52.09
N ALA A 958 -4.83 63.62 -52.98
CA ALA A 958 -3.81 62.52 -53.01
C ALA A 958 -2.33 63.06 -53.03
N PRO A 959 -1.26 62.35 -53.51
CA PRO A 959 -0.56 61.16 -52.96
C PRO A 959 1.02 61.22 -52.91
N SER A 960 1.67 60.11 -52.45
CA SER A 960 3.03 59.54 -52.79
C SER A 960 4.36 60.29 -52.40
N PRO A 961 5.60 59.71 -52.55
CA PRO A 961 6.15 58.36 -52.20
C PRO A 961 7.57 58.36 -51.47
N GLU A 962 8.24 57.17 -51.42
CA GLU A 962 9.55 56.73 -50.82
C GLU A 962 10.87 57.45 -51.30
N PRO A 963 12.14 56.97 -51.06
CA PRO A 963 12.75 55.98 -50.12
C PRO A 963 14.05 56.48 -49.40
N HIS A 964 14.81 55.61 -48.68
CA HIS A 964 16.28 55.38 -48.85
C HIS A 964 16.93 54.51 -47.73
N SER A 965 17.77 53.53 -48.12
CA SER A 965 18.77 52.83 -47.29
C SER A 965 20.18 53.39 -47.58
N PRO A 966 21.23 53.15 -46.74
CA PRO A 966 22.14 52.00 -47.02
C PRO A 966 22.99 51.43 -45.83
N LEU A 967 23.43 50.15 -45.98
CA LEU A 967 24.76 49.54 -45.63
C LEU A 967 25.35 49.67 -44.17
N ALA A 968 26.25 48.83 -43.66
CA ALA A 968 26.76 47.46 -43.94
C ALA A 968 27.72 47.00 -42.80
N ALA A 969 28.25 45.76 -42.89
CA ALA A 969 29.37 45.17 -42.10
C ALA A 969 29.12 44.96 -40.58
N GLU A 970 29.79 44.05 -39.87
CA GLU A 970 30.34 42.68 -40.06
C GLU A 970 30.93 42.30 -38.67
N ASP A 971 31.46 41.08 -38.54
CA ASP A 971 32.31 40.58 -37.43
C ASP A 971 31.73 40.15 -36.06
N SER A 972 31.60 38.82 -35.95
CA SER A 972 32.53 37.92 -35.23
C SER A 972 32.73 37.97 -33.68
N GLU A 973 32.39 36.80 -33.10
CA GLU A 973 33.13 36.03 -32.08
C GLU A 973 33.15 36.34 -30.55
N SER A 974 33.14 35.22 -29.82
CA SER A 974 33.80 34.93 -28.53
C SER A 974 33.09 35.21 -27.19
N ASP A 975 32.66 34.10 -26.57
CA ASP A 975 32.93 33.64 -25.20
C ASP A 975 33.13 34.62 -24.02
N GLY A 976 32.47 34.29 -22.90
CA GLY A 976 32.79 34.85 -21.58
C GLY A 976 31.79 34.46 -20.48
N GLU A 977 32.22 33.59 -19.57
CA GLU A 977 31.61 33.39 -18.24
C GLU A 977 31.68 34.74 -17.46
N ASP A 978 30.87 35.06 -16.43
CA ASP A 978 30.50 34.22 -15.29
C ASP A 978 29.36 34.90 -14.46
N ARG A 979 28.72 34.09 -13.59
CA ARG A 979 28.08 34.45 -12.30
C ARG A 979 26.95 35.49 -12.10
N ASP A 980 25.98 34.98 -11.32
CA ASP A 980 25.33 35.56 -10.13
C ASP A 980 24.00 36.35 -10.21
N ALA A 981 23.30 36.27 -9.07
CA ALA A 981 22.10 37.00 -8.63
C ALA A 981 20.70 36.58 -9.17
N LEU A 982 20.10 35.70 -8.35
CA LEU A 982 18.67 35.50 -8.01
C LEU A 982 17.75 36.77 -7.98
N PRO A 983 16.42 36.61 -7.89
CA PRO A 983 15.46 37.18 -8.84
C PRO A 983 14.75 38.44 -8.33
N ASN A 984 14.04 39.12 -9.24
CA ASN A 984 13.00 40.09 -8.87
C ASN A 984 11.62 39.73 -9.47
N PRO A 985 10.51 40.08 -8.78
CA PRO A 985 9.20 39.49 -9.05
C PRO A 985 8.38 40.23 -10.10
N LYS A 986 7.31 39.56 -10.53
CA LYS A 986 6.21 40.12 -11.32
C LYS A 986 5.72 41.46 -10.74
N ARG A 987 5.57 42.47 -11.59
CA ARG A 987 4.60 43.55 -11.35
C ARG A 987 3.80 43.85 -12.61
N SER A 988 2.49 43.64 -12.51
CA SER A 988 1.50 44.08 -13.49
C SER A 988 1.04 45.51 -13.21
N LYS A 989 0.78 46.26 -14.28
CA LYS A 989 -0.05 47.49 -14.47
C LYS A 989 0.30 47.99 -15.89
N MET A 990 -0.53 48.64 -16.69
CA MET A 990 -1.67 49.57 -16.51
C MET A 990 -2.48 49.51 -17.84
N SER A 991 -3.66 50.13 -18.10
CA SER A 991 -4.77 50.70 -17.31
C SER A 991 -5.76 51.37 -18.28
N LYS A 992 -7.06 51.39 -17.94
CA LYS A 992 -8.03 52.52 -18.11
C LYS A 992 -9.40 52.00 -17.60
N VAL A 993 -10.07 52.53 -16.57
CA VAL A 993 -10.41 53.92 -16.15
C VAL A 993 -11.59 54.51 -16.94
N VAL A 994 -12.77 54.43 -16.30
CA VAL A 994 -13.86 55.42 -16.16
C VAL A 994 -14.50 55.03 -14.80
N GLN A 995 -14.44 55.75 -13.68
CA GLN A 995 -14.81 57.14 -13.32
C GLN A 995 -16.32 57.29 -13.03
N ASP A 996 -16.69 57.47 -11.75
CA ASP A 996 -17.52 58.60 -11.24
C ASP A 996 -17.92 58.45 -9.75
N SER A 997 -18.00 59.60 -9.05
CA SER A 997 -18.76 59.95 -7.80
C SER A 997 -18.66 59.01 -6.57
N ASP A 998 -18.09 59.41 -5.43
CA ASP A 998 -18.63 60.34 -4.40
C ASP A 998 -20.08 59.96 -4.00
N ASP A 999 -20.39 59.49 -2.77
CA ASP A 999 -20.30 60.25 -1.51
C ASP A 999 -20.27 59.37 -0.21
N GLU A 1000 -20.22 60.06 0.95
CA GLU A 1000 -19.97 59.58 2.33
C GLU A 1000 -21.02 58.64 3.00
N ALA A 1001 -20.54 57.65 3.79
CA ALA A 1001 -20.94 57.36 5.19
C ALA A 1001 -20.28 56.07 5.74
#